data_AF-Q4DN67-F1
#
_entry.id   AF-Q4DN67-F1
#
_cell.length_a   1.000
_cell.length_b   1.000
_cell.length_c   1.000
_cell.angle_alpha   90.00
_cell.angle_beta   90.00
_cell.angle_gamma   90.00
#
_symmetry.space_group_name_H-M   'P 1'
#
loop_
_entity.id
_entity.type
_entity.pdbx_description
1 polymer ?
#
loop_
_entity_poly.entity_id
_entity_poly.type
_entity_poly.pdbx_seq_one_letter_code
_entity_poly.pdbx_strand_id
1 'polypeptide(L)'
;MMIQSLLHYSEQNNVDDDGDFPPLLRSVIRPASHCPLFDLKIEEEHTWPCANLLNGNARYRVQYQNGAHLVMSDNRLLVVCNGEHFYCPPWNTPIRDACVQRQGANGNSILAVGLADGLYLALLQRNPQLQVTDDVFLTMKQSVEKIVFLRDGEMALCYGNAQVEIYRINTENLQKVSLVSINRNHTLNLFQAVASLWDTRRYRDSAYDSGNGRMFVLSDIDLTVWAYKSTDAFAAVCSVRIQENVVAVLPSSQLHRYAMLVFNDGGRQPVIVEETFAKRSDETRTVIRLGAVRPLPEDVLLDTVELACQDAEGNTMLYDSRKCTLVMLTVASPIYEDIFDVVEVVSPLRLSTRAVGVACVSELQDLSASFIVYGKGGILCRIGVRSLGYMFYGLLQKQGLTDVIRASLHRLGPKRGIEALVGAAFAGASNEVLSPLLQEFMQPSFCENEMRVAPGVNGIISLVNREITLAECLWNAPFSWHLIPDLERIALQLWAWHEKLEALLRPYGWLDCPKQLNLSWNGFVATSHDHFTIRTALNTQAMLLETLLKGLRDAGVLCWLYSLLLRGKPGIDTMRQNRLKPIVWGDNPSSTIASLCMETLSAADGFVMSQLEARKNVLPIRARHAISIHLCISGNQPDAALAYACDNVRSLRHEQVFEYVAEKLEGTFPERMPHLRLLLCWLRYNRGAIVELLEMLERYRISESSEQLKLRLGVVLQAVTEYPALQHAVVRWMVNYPLEDDRVMGFAELLEEHSVVIDEPQTLTALFFVSWANRNRRPALAARGFCDIARGRRRLALPSRILCIKLALEFAPTVSEQLVYFVLLLQEELAEAIEAAWRADAAQSDSWREGKVEADVDELRHSYLDERRLFQLAGEYKEQGGAKVQLDLLKVHPETPEKVTVEVLHDLLEFLIRKGMSATEAARNVVREYYDGYAAGLPLLPFVALLAQHGVSTEEIATLLQSSGVPTYAVVEFFFHFLDERSEGLTFKKGSLVTTLVAMLAQLSGESRDICAAYLLERIQNLLEGEQKAMAATITTNKILQESDIMQLQRAESLLKRPRTVSPP
;
A
#
# COMPACT_ATOMS: atom_id res chain seq x y z
N MET A 1 13.17 -9.24 32.79
CA MET A 1 13.03 -9.71 34.19
C MET A 1 12.35 -8.68 35.10
N MET A 2 12.85 -7.45 35.33
CA MET A 2 12.11 -6.43 36.14
C MET A 2 10.73 -6.06 35.57
N ILE A 3 10.66 -6.01 34.24
CA ILE A 3 9.45 -5.72 33.50
C ILE A 3 8.37 -6.79 33.75
N GLN A 4 8.76 -8.06 33.91
CA GLN A 4 7.84 -9.15 34.24
C GLN A 4 7.23 -8.98 35.64
N SER A 5 7.94 -8.37 36.60
CA SER A 5 7.40 -8.06 37.93
C SER A 5 6.27 -7.04 37.86
N LEU A 6 6.45 -5.99 37.06
CA LEU A 6 5.44 -4.96 36.83
C LEU A 6 4.24 -5.54 36.07
N LEU A 7 4.50 -6.38 35.05
CA LEU A 7 3.47 -7.09 34.31
C LEU A 7 2.68 -8.05 35.24
N HIS A 8 3.37 -8.89 36.01
CA HIS A 8 2.78 -9.83 36.96
C HIS A 8 1.98 -9.10 38.05
N TYR A 9 2.47 -7.97 38.57
CA TYR A 9 1.69 -7.14 39.48
C TYR A 9 0.43 -6.56 38.81
N SER A 10 0.55 -6.10 37.56
CA SER A 10 -0.59 -5.60 36.79
C SER A 10 -1.62 -6.69 36.47
N GLU A 11 -1.17 -7.93 36.28
CA GLU A 11 -2.00 -9.11 36.05
C GLU A 11 -2.66 -9.61 37.34
N GLN A 12 -1.93 -9.66 38.46
CA GLN A 12 -2.47 -10.02 39.78
C GLN A 12 -3.55 -9.04 40.26
N ASN A 13 -3.38 -7.73 40.05
CA ASN A 13 -4.45 -6.76 40.32
C ASN A 13 -5.67 -6.90 39.40
N ASN A 14 -5.60 -7.66 38.30
CA ASN A 14 -6.78 -7.97 37.48
C ASN A 14 -7.53 -9.20 37.98
N VAL A 15 -6.90 -10.01 38.82
CA VAL A 15 -7.46 -11.24 39.40
C VAL A 15 -7.64 -10.98 40.89
N ASP A 16 -8.68 -10.21 41.25
CA ASP A 16 -9.19 -10.28 42.61
C ASP A 16 -9.74 -11.71 42.78
N ASP A 17 -8.96 -12.49 43.53
CA ASP A 17 -9.25 -13.82 44.01
C ASP A 17 -10.67 -13.90 44.61
N ASP A 18 -11.39 -14.91 44.12
CA ASP A 18 -12.46 -15.66 44.77
C ASP A 18 -13.23 -15.02 45.95
N GLY A 19 -14.48 -14.64 45.67
CA GLY A 19 -15.63 -15.12 46.46
C GLY A 19 -15.89 -14.53 47.85
N ASP A 20 -15.00 -13.74 48.44
CA ASP A 20 -15.22 -13.15 49.76
C ASP A 20 -15.70 -11.70 49.65
N PHE A 21 -16.90 -11.45 50.19
CA PHE A 21 -17.48 -10.12 50.32
C PHE A 21 -16.41 -9.14 50.83
N PRO A 22 -16.25 -7.93 50.22
CA PRO A 22 -15.36 -6.93 50.80
C PRO A 22 -15.77 -6.76 52.27
N PRO A 23 -14.82 -6.80 53.22
CA PRO A 23 -15.16 -6.65 54.63
C PRO A 23 -16.04 -5.40 54.79
N LEU A 24 -17.12 -5.52 55.57
CA LEU A 24 -18.07 -4.43 55.80
C LEU A 24 -17.30 -3.20 56.26
N LEU A 25 -17.03 -2.28 55.31
CA LEU A 25 -16.38 -1.01 55.58
C LEU A 25 -17.22 -0.31 56.66
N ARG A 26 -16.58 0.15 57.73
CA ARG A 26 -17.27 1.02 58.70
C ARG A 26 -17.75 2.27 57.97
N SER A 27 -18.93 2.76 58.31
CA SER A 27 -19.45 4.03 57.80
C SER A 27 -19.39 5.10 58.90
N VAL A 28 -18.86 6.27 58.58
CA VAL A 28 -18.76 7.42 59.48
C VAL A 28 -19.56 8.58 58.90
N ILE A 29 -20.33 9.25 59.75
CA ILE A 29 -21.21 10.35 59.35
C ILE A 29 -20.58 11.68 59.73
N ARG A 30 -20.47 12.59 58.78
CA ARG A 30 -20.08 13.99 59.02
C ARG A 30 -20.80 14.93 58.07
N PRO A 31 -21.37 16.06 58.50
CA PRO A 31 -21.96 17.02 57.57
C PRO A 31 -20.95 17.45 56.50
N ALA A 32 -21.36 17.56 55.24
CA ALA A 32 -20.43 17.86 54.14
C ALA A 32 -19.68 19.20 54.36
N SER A 33 -20.36 20.19 54.96
CA SER A 33 -19.79 21.49 55.33
C SER A 33 -18.66 21.43 56.37
N HIS A 34 -18.55 20.31 57.11
CA HIS A 34 -17.54 20.08 58.15
C HIS A 34 -16.63 18.89 57.82
N CYS A 35 -16.78 18.31 56.63
CA CYS A 35 -16.01 17.15 56.22
C CYS A 35 -14.79 17.60 55.40
N PRO A 36 -13.56 17.35 55.87
CA PRO A 36 -12.35 17.81 55.17
C PRO A 36 -12.13 17.14 53.80
N LEU A 37 -12.84 16.05 53.51
CA LEU A 37 -12.83 15.34 52.23
C LEU A 37 -13.60 16.08 51.15
N PHE A 38 -14.54 16.93 51.51
CA PHE A 38 -15.38 17.64 50.55
C PHE A 38 -15.03 19.12 50.53
N ASP A 39 -14.79 19.65 49.33
CA ASP A 39 -14.67 21.08 49.11
C ASP A 39 -15.99 21.63 48.59
N LEU A 40 -16.80 22.18 49.49
CA LEU A 40 -18.10 22.74 49.14
C LEU A 40 -17.93 24.22 48.75
N LYS A 41 -18.17 24.51 47.48
CA LYS A 41 -18.30 25.89 46.98
C LYS A 41 -19.77 26.16 46.63
N ILE A 42 -20.41 27.06 47.38
CA ILE A 42 -21.76 27.54 47.05
C ILE A 42 -21.61 28.54 45.89
N GLU A 43 -22.35 28.32 44.81
CA GLU A 43 -22.29 29.18 43.62
C GLU A 43 -23.49 30.14 43.66
N GLU A 44 -23.28 31.37 44.11
CA GLU A 44 -24.35 32.38 44.17
C GLU A 44 -24.52 33.15 42.85
N GLU A 45 -23.47 33.23 42.03
CA GLU A 45 -23.44 34.09 40.84
C GLU A 45 -23.81 33.37 39.53
N HIS A 46 -23.73 32.03 39.49
CA HIS A 46 -23.89 31.28 38.25
C HIS A 46 -25.36 31.03 37.90
N THR A 47 -26.04 32.05 37.39
CA THR A 47 -27.44 31.96 36.95
C THR A 47 -27.59 31.51 35.51
N TRP A 48 -28.64 30.76 35.19
CA TRP A 48 -28.97 30.44 33.80
C TRP A 48 -29.32 31.72 33.03
N PRO A 49 -28.74 31.92 31.82
CA PRO A 49 -29.13 33.04 30.98
C PRO A 49 -30.65 32.99 30.73
N CYS A 50 -31.30 34.14 30.78
CA CYS A 50 -32.74 34.32 30.52
C CYS A 50 -33.66 33.27 31.19
N ALA A 51 -33.42 32.95 32.48
CA ALA A 51 -34.19 31.97 33.26
C ALA A 51 -35.73 32.12 33.17
N ASN A 52 -36.24 33.33 32.91
CA ASN A 52 -37.67 33.60 32.66
C ASN A 52 -38.27 32.80 31.49
N LEU A 53 -37.46 32.44 30.48
CA LEU A 53 -37.90 31.62 29.34
C LEU A 53 -38.06 30.15 29.71
N LEU A 54 -37.59 29.72 30.88
CA LEU A 54 -37.64 28.34 31.38
C LEU A 54 -38.76 28.17 32.43
N ASN A 55 -39.71 29.09 32.52
CA ASN A 55 -40.85 29.02 33.45
C ASN A 55 -41.93 28.03 32.97
N GLY A 56 -41.59 26.74 32.84
CA GLY A 56 -42.55 25.64 32.78
C GLY A 56 -42.97 25.21 34.19
N ASN A 57 -44.27 25.15 34.49
CA ASN A 57 -44.78 24.95 35.86
C ASN A 57 -44.65 23.50 36.41
N ALA A 58 -44.15 22.52 35.67
CA ALA A 58 -44.17 21.11 36.13
C ALA A 58 -42.81 20.39 36.16
N ARG A 59 -42.00 20.43 35.09
CA ARG A 59 -40.78 19.59 34.97
C ARG A 59 -39.56 20.42 34.64
N TYR A 60 -38.49 20.24 35.42
CA TYR A 60 -37.21 20.92 35.22
C TYR A 60 -36.09 19.91 35.45
N ARG A 61 -35.17 19.78 34.49
CA ARG A 61 -34.03 18.85 34.56
C ARG A 61 -32.78 19.52 34.00
N VAL A 62 -31.64 19.33 34.66
CA VAL A 62 -30.35 19.80 34.15
C VAL A 62 -29.35 18.66 34.14
N GLN A 63 -28.57 18.57 33.06
CA GLN A 63 -27.46 17.63 32.98
C GLN A 63 -26.24 18.26 32.30
N TYR A 64 -25.07 17.68 32.52
CA TYR A 64 -23.82 18.08 31.89
C TYR A 64 -23.29 16.94 31.03
N GLN A 65 -23.00 17.22 29.77
CA GLN A 65 -22.45 16.25 28.83
C GLN A 65 -21.50 16.94 27.87
N ASN A 66 -20.31 16.36 27.66
CA ASN A 66 -19.33 16.78 26.65
C ASN A 66 -19.02 18.30 26.64
N GLY A 67 -18.90 18.93 27.81
CA GLY A 67 -18.61 20.36 27.91
C GLY A 67 -19.82 21.28 27.83
N ALA A 68 -21.03 20.73 27.74
CA ALA A 68 -22.28 21.47 27.61
C ALA A 68 -23.21 21.24 28.81
N HIS A 69 -23.81 22.32 29.33
CA HIS A 69 -24.93 22.24 30.26
C HIS A 69 -26.25 22.24 29.46
N LEU A 70 -27.07 21.21 29.65
CA LEU A 70 -28.36 21.01 28.99
C LEU A 70 -29.47 21.23 30.00
N VAL A 71 -30.18 22.36 29.87
CA VAL A 71 -31.21 22.81 30.79
C VAL A 71 -32.58 22.61 30.13
N MET A 72 -33.32 21.62 30.63
CA MET A 72 -34.63 21.22 30.11
C MET A 72 -35.73 21.72 31.04
N SER A 73 -36.69 22.46 30.50
CA SER A 73 -37.92 22.86 31.20
C SER A 73 -39.13 22.44 30.38
N ASP A 74 -39.79 21.38 30.80
CA ASP A 74 -40.92 20.75 30.12
C ASP A 74 -40.66 20.55 28.61
N ASN A 75 -41.12 21.45 27.74
CA ASN A 75 -40.92 21.41 26.29
C ASN A 75 -39.85 22.39 25.75
N ARG A 76 -38.99 22.94 26.61
CA ARG A 76 -37.95 23.93 26.26
C ARG A 76 -36.56 23.42 26.61
N LEU A 77 -35.59 23.65 25.72
CA LEU A 77 -34.18 23.32 25.93
C LEU A 77 -33.31 24.57 25.78
N LEU A 78 -32.47 24.80 26.78
CA LEU A 78 -31.35 25.74 26.73
C LEU A 78 -30.05 24.92 26.74
N VAL A 79 -29.19 25.20 25.78
CA VAL A 79 -27.84 24.60 25.70
C VAL A 79 -26.82 25.69 26.00
N VAL A 80 -25.95 25.46 26.99
CA VAL A 80 -24.85 26.37 27.37
C VAL A 80 -23.52 25.66 27.17
N CYS A 81 -22.67 26.16 26.28
CA CYS A 81 -21.37 25.58 25.92
C CYS A 81 -20.28 26.66 26.02
N ASN A 82 -19.25 26.46 26.85
CA ASN A 82 -18.08 27.35 26.92
C ASN A 82 -18.41 28.86 27.03
N GLY A 83 -19.47 29.22 27.77
CA GLY A 83 -19.94 30.61 27.93
C GLY A 83 -20.89 31.12 26.84
N GLU A 84 -21.03 30.42 25.72
CA GLU A 84 -22.06 30.68 24.71
C GLU A 84 -23.35 29.90 25.07
N HIS A 85 -24.51 30.40 24.65
CA HIS A 85 -25.78 29.72 24.86
C HIS A 85 -26.75 29.91 23.69
N PHE A 86 -27.61 28.94 23.46
CA PHE A 86 -28.72 29.06 22.50
C PHE A 86 -29.97 28.33 22.98
N TYR A 87 -31.13 28.78 22.50
CA TYR A 87 -32.43 28.18 22.78
C TYR A 87 -32.91 27.39 21.59
N CYS A 88 -33.36 26.16 21.84
CA CYS A 88 -34.19 25.47 20.87
C CYS A 88 -35.62 26.03 20.92
N PRO A 89 -36.33 26.09 19.77
CA PRO A 89 -37.76 26.36 19.76
C PRO A 89 -38.52 25.40 20.70
N PRO A 90 -39.60 25.84 21.37
CA PRO A 90 -40.39 24.96 22.20
C PRO A 90 -41.07 23.87 21.37
N TRP A 91 -41.00 22.61 21.81
CA TRP A 91 -41.70 21.50 21.18
C TRP A 91 -43.15 21.38 21.65
N ASN A 92 -43.99 20.64 20.94
CA ASN A 92 -45.38 20.40 21.36
C ASN A 92 -45.51 19.39 22.51
N THR A 93 -44.43 18.63 22.76
CA THR A 93 -44.37 17.55 23.74
C THR A 93 -43.22 17.78 24.72
N PRO A 94 -43.29 17.18 25.92
CA PRO A 94 -42.24 17.34 26.92
C PRO A 94 -40.97 16.60 26.50
N ILE A 95 -39.83 17.23 26.79
CA ILE A 95 -38.49 16.66 26.64
C ILE A 95 -38.26 15.63 27.73
N ARG A 96 -37.69 14.49 27.33
CA ARG A 96 -37.32 13.37 28.19
C ARG A 96 -35.82 13.30 28.42
N ASP A 97 -35.05 13.50 27.36
CA ASP A 97 -33.59 13.56 27.41
C ASP A 97 -33.03 14.46 26.31
N ALA A 98 -31.79 14.92 26.47
CA ALA A 98 -31.06 15.67 25.45
C ALA A 98 -29.56 15.36 25.53
N CYS A 99 -28.87 15.29 24.40
CA CYS A 99 -27.44 14.99 24.34
C CYS A 99 -26.75 15.78 23.23
N VAL A 100 -25.48 16.16 23.44
CA VAL A 100 -24.65 16.86 22.45
C VAL A 100 -23.33 16.12 22.27
N GLN A 101 -22.94 15.84 21.02
CA GLN A 101 -21.72 15.09 20.68
C GLN A 101 -20.95 15.78 19.54
N ARG A 102 -19.62 15.95 19.68
CA ARG A 102 -18.79 16.48 18.58
C ARG A 102 -18.73 15.49 17.40
N GLN A 103 -18.81 16.04 16.20
CA GLN A 103 -18.80 15.33 14.93
C GLN A 103 -17.77 16.00 14.00
N GLY A 104 -16.65 15.33 13.78
CA GLY A 104 -15.58 15.83 12.90
C GLY A 104 -14.56 16.76 13.56
N ALA A 105 -13.44 16.93 12.87
CA ALA A 105 -12.37 17.86 13.25
C ALA A 105 -12.81 19.34 13.19
N ASN A 106 -13.78 19.68 12.35
CA ASN A 106 -14.20 21.06 12.04
C ASN A 106 -15.02 21.76 13.14
N GLY A 107 -15.21 21.10 14.29
CA GLY A 107 -15.93 21.68 15.43
C GLY A 107 -17.45 21.61 15.33
N ASN A 108 -17.98 20.88 14.36
CA ASN A 108 -19.41 20.58 14.28
C ASN A 108 -19.81 19.63 15.41
N SER A 109 -21.06 19.72 15.84
CA SER A 109 -21.63 18.87 16.89
C SER A 109 -23.04 18.47 16.52
N ILE A 110 -23.54 17.37 17.05
CA ILE A 110 -24.93 16.95 16.88
C ILE A 110 -25.64 17.05 18.21
N LEU A 111 -26.77 17.75 18.21
CA LEU A 111 -27.73 17.82 19.30
C LEU A 111 -28.85 16.82 19.03
N ALA A 112 -29.08 15.89 19.95
CA ALA A 112 -30.19 14.95 19.92
C ALA A 112 -31.13 15.24 21.11
N VAL A 113 -32.43 15.33 20.88
CA VAL A 113 -33.44 15.62 21.90
C VAL A 113 -34.55 14.58 21.82
N GLY A 114 -34.69 13.80 22.89
CA GLY A 114 -35.69 12.76 23.06
C GLY A 114 -36.98 13.37 23.60
N LEU A 115 -38.06 13.19 22.87
CA LEU A 115 -39.38 13.73 23.16
C LEU A 115 -40.37 12.60 23.42
N ALA A 116 -41.55 12.93 23.95
CA ALA A 116 -42.59 11.95 24.21
C ALA A 116 -43.15 11.28 22.94
N ASP A 117 -43.05 11.96 21.79
CA ASP A 117 -43.59 11.55 20.49
C ASP A 117 -42.51 11.33 19.41
N GLY A 118 -41.23 11.48 19.74
CA GLY A 118 -40.17 11.34 18.75
C GLY A 118 -38.78 11.74 19.20
N LEU A 119 -37.90 11.85 18.22
CA LEU A 119 -36.52 12.29 18.36
C LEU A 119 -36.29 13.49 17.45
N TYR A 120 -35.78 14.57 18.00
CA TYR A 120 -35.28 15.72 17.25
C TYR A 120 -33.74 15.64 17.18
N LEU A 121 -33.19 15.85 16.00
CA LEU A 121 -31.75 15.82 15.75
C LEU A 121 -31.36 17.08 14.99
N ALA A 122 -30.37 17.82 15.48
CA ALA A 122 -29.88 19.04 14.87
C ALA A 122 -28.36 18.98 14.70
N LEU A 123 -27.88 19.37 13.53
CA LEU A 123 -26.46 19.60 13.27
C LEU A 123 -26.11 21.03 13.66
N LEU A 124 -25.10 21.15 14.51
CA LEU A 124 -24.61 22.41 15.06
C LEU A 124 -23.26 22.72 14.41
N GLN A 125 -23.12 23.93 13.89
CA GLN A 125 -21.85 24.47 13.39
C GLN A 125 -21.46 25.69 14.21
N ARG A 126 -20.18 25.77 14.56
CA ARG A 126 -19.63 26.93 15.27
C ARG A 126 -18.98 27.88 14.27
N ASN A 127 -19.65 28.97 13.90
CA ASN A 127 -19.04 30.01 13.05
C ASN A 127 -19.79 31.36 13.08
N PRO A 128 -19.29 32.42 13.74
CA PRO A 128 -18.52 32.47 14.99
C PRO A 128 -19.38 32.14 16.23
N GLN A 129 -20.71 32.17 16.10
CA GLN A 129 -21.66 31.71 17.10
C GLN A 129 -22.16 30.30 16.71
N LEU A 130 -22.71 29.59 17.68
CA LEU A 130 -23.28 28.26 17.48
C LEU A 130 -24.64 28.37 16.75
N GLN A 131 -24.74 27.79 15.55
CA GLN A 131 -25.93 27.83 14.69
C GLN A 131 -26.39 26.41 14.33
N VAL A 132 -27.70 26.22 14.19
CA VAL A 132 -28.29 24.99 13.64
C VAL A 132 -28.20 25.05 12.12
N THR A 133 -27.44 24.16 11.51
CA THR A 133 -27.26 24.11 10.05
C THR A 133 -28.33 23.29 9.35
N ASP A 134 -28.81 22.24 10.02
CA ASP A 134 -29.89 21.36 9.55
C ASP A 134 -30.51 20.66 10.75
N ASP A 135 -31.78 20.32 10.64
CA ASP A 135 -32.51 19.59 11.66
C ASP A 135 -33.53 18.61 11.07
N VAL A 136 -33.75 17.52 11.81
CA VAL A 136 -34.72 16.48 11.44
C VAL A 136 -35.49 16.04 12.68
N PHE A 137 -36.80 15.88 12.51
CA PHE A 137 -37.67 15.29 13.51
C PHE A 137 -38.18 13.93 13.03
N LEU A 138 -38.01 12.91 13.87
CA LEU A 138 -38.41 11.54 13.61
C LEU A 138 -39.51 11.16 14.60
N THR A 139 -40.72 11.00 14.11
CA THR A 139 -41.85 10.54 14.92
C THR A 139 -41.64 9.08 15.31
N MET A 140 -41.69 8.80 16.61
CA MET A 140 -41.56 7.46 17.17
C MET A 140 -42.87 7.05 17.83
N LYS A 141 -43.16 5.74 17.86
CA LYS A 141 -44.39 5.22 18.51
C LYS A 141 -44.35 5.30 20.03
N GLN A 142 -43.16 5.37 20.61
CA GLN A 142 -42.90 5.34 22.05
C GLN A 142 -42.04 6.54 22.45
N SER A 143 -42.14 6.94 23.71
CA SER A 143 -41.30 8.01 24.26
C SER A 143 -39.84 7.59 24.33
N VAL A 144 -38.95 8.46 23.87
CA VAL A 144 -37.50 8.28 23.98
C VAL A 144 -37.06 8.76 25.36
N GLU A 145 -36.83 7.86 26.31
CA GLU A 145 -36.50 8.21 27.70
C GLU A 145 -35.00 8.47 27.92
N LYS A 146 -34.11 7.88 27.11
CA LYS A 146 -32.66 8.14 27.14
C LYS A 146 -32.02 8.09 25.76
N ILE A 147 -31.04 8.96 25.53
CA ILE A 147 -30.16 8.98 24.37
C ILE A 147 -28.70 8.74 24.80
N VAL A 148 -27.99 7.85 24.12
CA VAL A 148 -26.57 7.56 24.35
C VAL A 148 -25.83 7.48 23.01
N PHE A 149 -24.70 8.19 22.86
CA PHE A 149 -23.80 8.02 21.72
C PHE A 149 -22.80 6.89 22.01
N LEU A 150 -22.79 5.84 21.18
CA LEU A 150 -21.95 4.65 21.39
C LEU A 150 -20.56 4.79 20.74
N ARG A 151 -20.51 5.29 19.50
CA ARG A 151 -19.30 5.59 18.74
C ARG A 151 -19.57 6.74 17.77
N ASP A 152 -18.55 7.20 17.05
CA ASP A 152 -18.76 8.27 16.06
C ASP A 152 -19.86 7.89 15.06
N GLY A 153 -20.90 8.72 15.00
CA GLY A 153 -22.06 8.49 14.13
C GLY A 153 -23.01 7.38 14.57
N GLU A 154 -22.93 6.83 15.78
CA GLU A 154 -23.89 5.84 16.29
C GLU A 154 -24.51 6.22 17.63
N MET A 155 -25.81 6.02 17.72
CA MET A 155 -26.62 6.43 18.85
C MET A 155 -27.62 5.34 19.24
N ALA A 156 -27.73 5.08 20.54
CA ALA A 156 -28.72 4.20 21.15
C ALA A 156 -29.85 5.04 21.76
N LEU A 157 -31.09 4.62 21.51
CA LEU A 157 -32.31 5.19 22.07
C LEU A 157 -32.97 4.19 23.01
N CYS A 158 -33.18 4.58 24.27
CA CYS A 158 -34.00 3.81 25.20
C CYS A 158 -35.43 4.31 25.18
N TYR A 159 -36.38 3.40 25.03
CA TYR A 159 -37.79 3.73 25.06
C TYR A 159 -38.43 3.49 26.43
N GLY A 160 -39.65 4.00 26.61
CA GLY A 160 -40.45 3.82 27.82
C GLY A 160 -40.67 2.37 28.28
N ASN A 161 -40.57 1.38 27.38
CA ASN A 161 -40.65 -0.05 27.70
C ASN A 161 -39.28 -0.69 28.02
N ALA A 162 -38.23 0.11 28.21
CA ALA A 162 -36.84 -0.31 28.42
C ALA A 162 -36.19 -1.06 27.24
N GLN A 163 -36.79 -1.02 26.03
CA GLN A 163 -36.13 -1.50 24.82
C GLN A 163 -35.10 -0.47 24.32
N VAL A 164 -34.04 -0.97 23.66
CA VAL A 164 -32.98 -0.15 23.08
C VAL A 164 -32.94 -0.37 21.57
N GLU A 165 -32.97 0.71 20.80
CA GLU A 165 -32.74 0.68 19.36
C GLU A 165 -31.52 1.51 18.98
N ILE A 166 -30.81 1.04 17.96
CA ILE A 166 -29.56 1.65 17.50
C ILE A 166 -29.74 2.30 16.14
N TYR A 167 -29.25 3.52 16.06
CA TYR A 167 -29.36 4.37 14.91
C TYR A 167 -27.98 4.87 14.49
N ARG A 168 -27.73 4.85 13.20
CA ARG A 168 -26.58 5.47 12.56
C ARG A 168 -26.97 6.86 12.10
N ILE A 169 -26.13 7.82 12.45
CA ILE A 169 -26.22 9.21 12.05
C ILE A 169 -25.36 9.38 10.81
N ASN A 170 -25.98 9.79 9.71
CA ASN A 170 -25.30 10.10 8.48
C ASN A 170 -25.31 11.62 8.30
N THR A 171 -24.12 12.20 8.17
CA THR A 171 -23.94 13.61 7.82
C THR A 171 -23.49 13.72 6.36
N GLU A 172 -24.39 14.12 5.46
CA GLU A 172 -24.02 14.36 4.06
C GLU A 172 -23.31 15.71 3.96
N ASN A 173 -22.05 15.72 3.52
CA ASN A 173 -21.22 16.92 3.36
C ASN A 173 -21.13 17.83 4.59
N LEU A 174 -21.39 17.29 5.79
CA LEU A 174 -21.53 18.08 7.03
C LEU A 174 -22.57 19.21 6.93
N GLN A 175 -23.54 19.09 6.03
CA GLN A 175 -24.61 20.06 5.81
C GLN A 175 -25.99 19.49 6.07
N LYS A 176 -26.18 18.19 5.83
CA LYS A 176 -27.45 17.52 6.13
C LYS A 176 -27.26 16.42 7.15
N VAL A 177 -28.22 16.26 8.03
CA VAL A 177 -28.24 15.20 9.02
C VAL A 177 -29.41 14.25 8.76
N SER A 178 -29.13 12.95 8.74
CA SER A 178 -30.16 11.92 8.62
C SER A 178 -29.87 10.78 9.58
N LEU A 179 -30.93 10.07 9.95
CA LEU A 179 -30.85 8.95 10.87
C LEU A 179 -31.34 7.67 10.18
N VAL A 180 -30.55 6.61 10.28
CA VAL A 180 -30.87 5.31 9.71
C VAL A 180 -30.80 4.26 10.81
N SER A 181 -31.87 3.52 11.05
CA SER A 181 -31.82 2.37 11.96
C SER A 181 -30.83 1.32 11.43
N ILE A 182 -29.91 0.85 12.27
CA ILE A 182 -28.90 -0.16 11.89
C ILE A 182 -29.58 -1.52 11.69
N ASN A 183 -30.64 -1.80 12.45
CA ASN A 183 -31.37 -3.07 12.39
C ASN A 183 -32.59 -3.00 11.45
N ARG A 184 -32.39 -2.66 10.17
CA ARG A 184 -33.48 -2.76 9.16
C ARG A 184 -33.95 -4.19 8.90
N ASN A 185 -33.18 -5.21 9.28
CA ASN A 185 -33.47 -6.62 8.98
C ASN A 185 -34.41 -7.33 9.96
N HIS A 186 -34.93 -6.63 10.97
CA HIS A 186 -36.20 -7.05 11.56
C HIS A 186 -37.30 -6.22 10.89
N THR A 187 -37.93 -6.80 9.85
CA THR A 187 -39.36 -6.57 9.67
C THR A 187 -39.96 -6.76 11.04
N LEU A 188 -40.31 -5.67 11.73
CA LEU A 188 -40.99 -5.70 13.02
C LEU A 188 -42.15 -6.66 12.82
N ASN A 189 -41.98 -7.88 13.33
CA ASN A 189 -43.05 -8.84 13.30
C ASN A 189 -44.19 -8.10 14.01
N LEU A 190 -45.35 -7.96 13.39
CA LEU A 190 -46.48 -7.25 14.00
C LEU A 190 -46.68 -7.78 15.44
N PHE A 191 -46.36 -9.06 15.65
CA PHE A 191 -46.27 -9.75 16.93
C PHE A 191 -45.27 -9.16 17.94
N GLN A 192 -44.05 -8.75 17.56
CA GLN A 192 -43.11 -8.08 18.48
C GLN A 192 -43.55 -6.66 18.80
N ALA A 193 -44.10 -5.92 17.83
CA ALA A 193 -44.65 -4.60 18.09
C ALA A 193 -45.88 -4.67 19.01
N VAL A 194 -46.76 -5.66 18.81
CA VAL A 194 -47.92 -5.94 19.68
C VAL A 194 -47.48 -6.50 21.03
N ALA A 195 -46.49 -7.38 21.09
CA ALA A 195 -45.93 -7.88 22.34
C ALA A 195 -45.27 -6.76 23.14
N SER A 196 -44.60 -5.80 22.48
CA SER A 196 -44.01 -4.63 23.14
C SER A 196 -45.05 -3.67 23.74
N LEU A 197 -46.32 -3.71 23.28
CA LEU A 197 -47.43 -3.01 23.93
C LEU A 197 -47.94 -3.74 25.19
N TRP A 198 -47.62 -5.02 25.33
CA TRP A 198 -47.92 -5.84 26.51
C TRP A 198 -46.69 -6.08 27.40
N ASP A 199 -45.51 -5.59 27.01
CA ASP A 199 -44.34 -5.60 27.87
C ASP A 199 -44.65 -4.77 29.11
N THR A 200 -44.71 -5.44 30.27
CA THR A 200 -44.93 -4.78 31.57
C THR A 200 -43.71 -3.97 32.01
N ARG A 201 -42.59 -4.08 31.29
CA ARG A 201 -41.33 -3.40 31.59
C ARG A 201 -41.51 -1.90 31.42
N ARG A 202 -41.11 -1.14 32.42
CA ARG A 202 -41.07 0.32 32.40
C ARG A 202 -39.65 0.78 32.62
N TYR A 203 -39.14 1.61 31.72
CA TYR A 203 -37.84 2.25 31.89
C TYR A 203 -37.79 3.05 33.18
N ARG A 204 -36.72 2.85 33.97
CA ARG A 204 -36.42 3.64 35.17
C ARG A 204 -35.18 4.50 34.97
N ASP A 205 -34.07 3.88 34.58
CA ASP A 205 -32.79 4.58 34.43
C ASP A 205 -31.83 3.82 33.50
N SER A 206 -30.72 4.46 33.12
CA SER A 206 -29.66 3.80 32.37
C SER A 206 -28.29 4.47 32.57
N ALA A 207 -27.24 3.65 32.47
CA ALA A 207 -25.86 4.09 32.55
C ALA A 207 -25.06 3.51 31.38
N TYR A 208 -24.21 4.35 30.77
CA TYR A 208 -23.30 3.92 29.72
C TYR A 208 -21.87 3.98 30.22
N ASP A 209 -21.17 2.86 30.12
CA ASP A 209 -19.74 2.77 30.33
C ASP A 209 -19.03 2.78 28.96
N SER A 210 -18.46 3.92 28.61
CA SER A 210 -17.70 4.10 27.39
C SER A 210 -16.37 3.34 27.40
N GLY A 211 -15.82 3.02 28.57
CA GLY A 211 -14.56 2.30 28.73
C GLY A 211 -14.66 0.85 28.28
N ASN A 212 -15.72 0.16 28.68
CA ASN A 212 -15.99 -1.23 28.25
C ASN A 212 -16.99 -1.34 27.10
N GLY A 213 -17.57 -0.23 26.63
CA GLY A 213 -18.58 -0.22 25.57
C GLY A 213 -19.88 -0.92 25.97
N ARG A 214 -20.30 -0.79 27.24
CA ARG A 214 -21.47 -1.47 27.82
C ARG A 214 -22.52 -0.47 28.26
N MET A 215 -23.79 -0.80 28.04
CA MET A 215 -24.93 -0.01 28.50
C MET A 215 -25.82 -0.82 29.45
N PHE A 216 -26.05 -0.27 30.63
CA PHE A 216 -26.93 -0.83 31.65
C PHE A 216 -28.29 -0.14 31.56
N VAL A 217 -29.36 -0.92 31.38
CA VAL A 217 -30.72 -0.42 31.29
C VAL A 217 -31.54 -1.01 32.42
N LEU A 218 -32.02 -0.14 33.30
CA LEU A 218 -32.83 -0.47 34.46
C LEU A 218 -34.31 -0.35 34.10
N SER A 219 -35.03 -1.48 34.15
CA SER A 219 -36.49 -1.51 34.12
C SER A 219 -37.06 -1.60 35.53
N ASP A 220 -38.37 -1.71 35.67
CA ASP A 220 -39.05 -1.98 36.94
C ASP A 220 -38.96 -3.43 37.42
N ILE A 221 -38.50 -4.35 36.56
CA ILE A 221 -38.47 -5.80 36.85
C ILE A 221 -37.03 -6.35 36.77
N ASP A 222 -36.20 -5.80 35.88
CA ASP A 222 -34.85 -6.29 35.62
C ASP A 222 -33.83 -5.18 35.28
N LEU A 223 -32.56 -5.51 35.45
CA LEU A 223 -31.42 -4.78 34.91
C LEU A 223 -30.89 -5.56 33.71
N THR A 224 -30.80 -4.91 32.54
CA THR A 224 -30.31 -5.51 31.29
C THR A 224 -28.99 -4.86 30.86
N VAL A 225 -28.00 -5.68 30.50
CA VAL A 225 -26.72 -5.21 29.94
C VAL A 225 -26.73 -5.38 28.43
N TRP A 226 -26.40 -4.31 27.73
CA TRP A 226 -26.23 -4.25 26.29
C TRP A 226 -24.75 -4.03 25.95
N ALA A 227 -24.23 -4.78 24.98
CA ALA A 227 -22.86 -4.65 24.51
C ALA A 227 -22.76 -5.10 23.04
N TYR A 228 -21.63 -4.79 22.41
CA TYR A 228 -21.31 -5.28 21.07
C TYR A 228 -20.96 -6.78 21.12
N LYS A 229 -21.59 -7.56 20.24
CA LYS A 229 -21.22 -8.96 19.98
C LYS A 229 -20.07 -9.03 18.98
N SER A 230 -19.48 -10.22 18.80
CA SER A 230 -18.49 -10.50 17.75
C SER A 230 -19.00 -10.15 16.34
N THR A 231 -20.32 -10.12 16.13
CA THR A 231 -20.99 -9.69 14.89
C THR A 231 -21.09 -8.16 14.72
N ASP A 232 -20.47 -7.35 15.59
CA ASP A 232 -20.61 -5.89 15.68
C ASP A 232 -22.06 -5.41 15.95
N ALA A 233 -22.97 -6.32 16.29
CA ALA A 233 -24.34 -5.97 16.69
C ALA A 233 -24.37 -5.59 18.17
N PHE A 234 -24.87 -4.39 18.47
CA PHE A 234 -25.13 -3.95 19.84
C PHE A 234 -26.48 -4.50 20.31
N ALA A 235 -26.46 -5.42 21.26
CA ALA A 235 -27.65 -6.17 21.68
C ALA A 235 -27.63 -6.47 23.19
N ALA A 236 -28.80 -6.76 23.75
CA ALA A 236 -28.91 -7.28 25.11
C ALA A 236 -28.15 -8.61 25.23
N VAL A 237 -27.18 -8.65 26.13
CA VAL A 237 -26.32 -9.83 26.35
C VAL A 237 -26.81 -10.63 27.56
N CYS A 238 -27.28 -9.95 28.60
CA CYS A 238 -27.74 -10.58 29.83
C CYS A 238 -28.70 -9.66 30.61
N SER A 239 -29.55 -10.26 31.44
CA SER A 239 -30.41 -9.52 32.37
C SER A 239 -30.53 -10.23 33.72
N VAL A 240 -30.82 -9.46 34.77
CA VAL A 240 -31.02 -9.97 36.14
C VAL A 240 -32.24 -9.29 36.76
N ARG A 241 -33.08 -10.05 37.47
CA ARG A 241 -34.22 -9.48 38.19
C ARG A 241 -33.75 -8.60 39.34
N ILE A 242 -34.42 -7.48 39.54
CA ILE A 242 -34.12 -6.50 40.58
C ILE A 242 -35.28 -6.41 41.59
N GLN A 243 -35.03 -5.74 42.71
CA GLN A 243 -36.09 -5.39 43.67
C GLN A 243 -36.86 -4.14 43.20
N GLU A 244 -38.14 -4.05 43.59
CA GLU A 244 -39.03 -2.96 43.15
C GLU A 244 -38.61 -1.56 43.64
N ASN A 245 -37.76 -1.47 44.65
CA ASN A 245 -37.29 -0.22 45.26
C ASN A 245 -36.00 0.35 44.65
N VAL A 246 -35.43 -0.28 43.61
CA VAL A 246 -34.26 0.25 42.89
C VAL A 246 -34.65 1.41 41.98
N VAL A 247 -33.95 2.54 42.07
CA VAL A 247 -34.30 3.78 41.36
C VAL A 247 -33.30 4.23 40.31
N ALA A 248 -32.01 3.92 40.49
CA ALA A 248 -30.97 4.39 39.59
C ALA A 248 -29.90 3.33 39.36
N VAL A 249 -29.23 3.43 38.22
CA VAL A 249 -28.04 2.64 37.89
C VAL A 249 -26.91 3.60 37.56
N LEU A 250 -25.75 3.37 38.18
CA LEU A 250 -24.54 4.15 37.99
C LEU A 250 -23.53 3.36 37.14
N PRO A 251 -22.79 4.04 36.23
CA PRO A 251 -21.84 3.38 35.34
C PRO A 251 -20.71 2.73 36.15
N SER A 252 -19.97 1.81 35.53
CA SER A 252 -18.85 1.19 36.22
C SER A 252 -17.70 2.14 36.46
N SER A 253 -17.18 2.15 37.68
CA SER A 253 -15.92 2.83 37.96
C SER A 253 -14.76 2.16 37.21
N GLN A 254 -13.82 2.95 36.71
CA GLN A 254 -12.65 2.44 35.98
C GLN A 254 -11.73 1.62 36.89
N LEU A 255 -11.76 1.92 38.20
CA LEU A 255 -10.99 1.22 39.22
C LEU A 255 -11.62 -0.11 39.63
N HIS A 256 -12.92 -0.15 39.89
CA HIS A 256 -13.57 -1.33 40.46
C HIS A 256 -14.28 -2.23 39.44
N ARG A 257 -14.41 -1.81 38.17
CA ARG A 257 -14.95 -2.61 37.05
C ARG A 257 -16.38 -3.17 37.22
N TYR A 258 -17.14 -2.69 38.19
CA TYR A 258 -18.54 -3.04 38.42
C TYR A 258 -19.44 -1.80 38.35
N ALA A 259 -20.69 -1.96 37.90
CA ALA A 259 -21.74 -0.93 37.97
C ALA A 259 -22.44 -0.95 39.34
N MET A 260 -23.29 0.03 39.66
CA MET A 260 -23.95 0.10 40.97
C MET A 260 -25.44 0.44 40.86
N LEU A 261 -26.28 -0.36 41.52
CA LEU A 261 -27.70 -0.08 41.71
C LEU A 261 -27.91 0.76 42.97
N VAL A 262 -28.81 1.74 42.89
CA VAL A 262 -29.19 2.60 44.01
C VAL A 262 -30.67 2.38 44.34
N PHE A 263 -30.96 2.22 45.63
CA PHE A 263 -32.29 1.98 46.17
C PHE A 263 -32.94 3.29 46.65
N ASN A 264 -34.27 3.28 46.75
CA ASN A 264 -35.09 4.42 47.22
C ASN A 264 -34.64 4.98 48.58
N ASP A 265 -34.16 4.12 49.47
CA ASP A 265 -33.65 4.45 50.81
C ASP A 265 -32.18 4.86 50.81
N GLY A 266 -31.52 4.89 49.65
CA GLY A 266 -30.10 5.16 49.48
C GLY A 266 -29.18 3.94 49.63
N GLY A 267 -29.74 2.74 49.81
CA GLY A 267 -28.99 1.50 49.73
C GLY A 267 -28.28 1.36 48.37
N ARG A 268 -27.13 0.68 48.35
CA ARG A 268 -26.31 0.50 47.14
C ARG A 268 -25.95 -0.96 46.94
N GLN A 269 -26.07 -1.46 45.72
CA GLN A 269 -25.74 -2.85 45.40
C GLN A 269 -24.82 -2.90 44.17
N PRO A 270 -23.60 -3.45 44.30
CA PRO A 270 -22.70 -3.58 43.17
C PRO A 270 -23.22 -4.65 42.20
N VAL A 271 -22.98 -4.40 40.91
CA VAL A 271 -23.37 -5.24 39.78
C VAL A 271 -22.10 -5.77 39.13
N ILE A 272 -21.83 -7.05 39.36
CA ILE A 272 -20.65 -7.74 38.87
C ILE A 272 -20.99 -8.37 37.52
N VAL A 273 -20.18 -8.07 36.51
CA VAL A 273 -20.33 -8.60 35.15
C VAL A 273 -19.18 -9.57 34.89
N GLU A 274 -19.48 -10.87 34.88
CA GLU A 274 -18.52 -11.93 34.59
C GLU A 274 -18.60 -12.30 33.11
N GLU A 275 -17.45 -12.36 32.43
CA GLU A 275 -17.36 -12.84 31.05
C GLU A 275 -16.60 -14.16 31.01
N THR A 276 -17.28 -15.20 30.54
CA THR A 276 -16.65 -16.51 30.33
C THR A 276 -16.48 -16.74 28.84
N PHE A 277 -15.23 -16.91 28.41
CA PHE A 277 -14.93 -17.39 27.07
C PHE A 277 -15.33 -18.86 26.99
N ALA A 278 -16.30 -19.20 26.13
CA ALA A 278 -16.60 -20.59 25.87
C ALA A 278 -15.37 -21.21 25.16
N LYS A 279 -14.87 -22.35 25.67
CA LYS A 279 -13.63 -23.01 25.17
C LYS A 279 -13.58 -23.31 23.66
N ARG A 280 -14.68 -23.11 22.90
CA ARG A 280 -14.80 -23.44 21.47
C ARG A 280 -15.68 -22.47 20.66
N SER A 281 -16.05 -21.31 21.19
CA SER A 281 -16.71 -20.27 20.39
C SER A 281 -16.13 -18.90 20.72
N ASP A 282 -16.06 -18.01 19.72
CA ASP A 282 -15.74 -16.59 19.90
C ASP A 282 -16.87 -15.83 20.62
N GLU A 283 -17.93 -16.52 21.04
CA GLU A 283 -19.02 -15.94 21.80
C GLU A 283 -18.65 -15.89 23.28
N THR A 284 -18.39 -14.67 23.77
CA THR A 284 -18.28 -14.37 25.20
C THR A 284 -19.63 -14.53 25.87
N ARG A 285 -19.74 -15.45 26.83
CA ARG A 285 -20.93 -15.57 27.66
C ARG A 285 -20.81 -14.61 28.84
N THR A 286 -21.62 -13.56 28.83
CA THR A 286 -21.70 -12.59 29.92
C THR A 286 -22.76 -13.01 30.93
N VAL A 287 -22.41 -12.97 32.22
CA VAL A 287 -23.29 -13.26 33.36
C VAL A 287 -23.30 -12.04 34.28
N ILE A 288 -24.48 -11.64 34.75
CA ILE A 288 -24.64 -10.56 35.73
C ILE A 288 -24.92 -11.18 37.09
N ARG A 289 -24.20 -10.70 38.11
CA ARG A 289 -24.44 -11.06 39.52
C ARG A 289 -24.62 -9.78 40.33
N LEU A 290 -25.56 -9.83 41.27
CA LEU A 290 -25.79 -8.75 42.21
C LEU A 290 -25.08 -9.07 43.52
N GLY A 291 -24.24 -8.15 43.99
CA GLY A 291 -23.57 -8.29 45.29
C GLY A 291 -24.51 -8.02 46.47
N ALA A 292 -23.94 -7.93 47.67
CA ALA A 292 -24.71 -7.57 48.86
C ALA A 292 -25.17 -6.09 48.80
N VAL A 293 -26.41 -5.84 49.26
CA VAL A 293 -26.90 -4.47 49.42
C VAL A 293 -26.22 -3.84 50.63
N ARG A 294 -25.65 -2.66 50.45
CA ARG A 294 -25.08 -1.85 51.50
C ARG A 294 -26.02 -0.70 51.85
N PRO A 295 -26.64 -0.70 53.04
CA PRO A 295 -27.54 0.37 53.46
C PRO A 295 -26.76 1.65 53.80
N LEU A 296 -27.48 2.76 53.92
CA LEU A 296 -26.96 3.95 54.59
C LEU A 296 -26.84 3.69 56.11
N PRO A 297 -25.98 4.44 56.82
CA PRO A 297 -25.96 4.44 58.28
C PRO A 297 -27.34 4.78 58.86
N GLU A 298 -27.69 4.20 60.01
CA GLU A 298 -29.04 4.36 60.63
C GLU A 298 -29.44 5.83 60.85
N ASP A 299 -28.48 6.73 61.13
CA ASP A 299 -28.77 8.16 61.35
C ASP A 299 -29.04 8.95 60.05
N VAL A 300 -28.79 8.36 58.87
CA VAL A 300 -29.02 9.01 57.56
C VAL A 300 -30.22 8.35 56.88
N LEU A 301 -31.41 8.86 57.18
CA LEU A 301 -32.64 8.39 56.56
C LEU A 301 -33.00 9.25 55.33
N LEU A 302 -33.11 8.61 54.16
CA LEU A 302 -33.67 9.22 52.95
C LEU A 302 -35.09 8.71 52.74
N ASP A 303 -35.99 9.61 52.31
CA ASP A 303 -37.38 9.26 52.03
C ASP A 303 -37.52 8.68 50.61
N THR A 304 -36.84 9.28 49.63
CA THR A 304 -36.81 8.83 48.23
C THR A 304 -35.61 9.45 47.52
N VAL A 305 -34.71 8.63 47.00
CA VAL A 305 -33.62 9.09 46.11
C VAL A 305 -34.21 9.45 44.74
N GLU A 306 -34.09 10.71 44.34
CA GLU A 306 -34.55 11.20 43.02
C GLU A 306 -33.41 11.32 42.01
N LEU A 307 -32.22 11.75 42.45
CA LEU A 307 -31.06 11.90 41.59
C LEU A 307 -29.85 11.19 42.19
N ALA A 308 -29.06 10.57 41.33
CA ALA A 308 -27.80 9.94 41.69
C ALA A 308 -26.74 10.18 40.60
N CYS A 309 -25.48 10.31 41.01
CA CYS A 309 -24.36 10.29 40.07
C CYS A 309 -23.10 9.74 40.76
N GLN A 310 -22.15 9.28 39.96
CA GLN A 310 -20.89 8.71 40.42
C GLN A 310 -19.73 9.18 39.54
N ASP A 311 -18.56 9.34 40.15
CA ASP A 311 -17.32 9.64 39.45
C ASP A 311 -16.56 8.35 39.03
N ALA A 312 -15.44 8.53 38.32
CA ALA A 312 -14.63 7.40 37.86
C ALA A 312 -13.95 6.62 39.00
N GLU A 313 -13.80 7.21 40.19
CA GLU A 313 -13.21 6.59 41.37
C GLU A 313 -14.23 5.82 42.21
N GLY A 314 -15.53 5.97 41.92
CA GLY A 314 -16.62 5.31 42.63
C GLY A 314 -17.27 6.15 43.74
N ASN A 315 -16.87 7.42 43.90
CA ASN A 315 -17.53 8.34 44.81
C ASN A 315 -18.93 8.65 44.28
N THR A 316 -19.92 8.67 45.17
CA THR A 316 -21.34 8.72 44.80
C THR A 316 -22.03 9.90 45.48
N MET A 317 -22.88 10.61 44.75
CA MET A 317 -23.78 11.62 45.31
C MET A 317 -25.23 11.18 45.09
N LEU A 318 -26.01 11.19 46.18
CA LEU A 318 -27.44 10.90 46.18
C LEU A 318 -28.22 12.16 46.58
N TYR A 319 -29.42 12.34 46.03
CA TYR A 319 -30.30 13.45 46.36
C TYR A 319 -31.70 12.99 46.74
N ASP A 320 -32.17 13.45 47.90
CA ASP A 320 -33.55 13.32 48.37
C ASP A 320 -34.29 14.65 48.17
N SER A 321 -35.31 14.63 47.31
CA SER A 321 -36.10 15.81 46.97
C SER A 321 -37.18 16.19 47.98
N ARG A 322 -37.64 15.24 48.81
CA ARG A 322 -38.61 15.51 49.88
C ARG A 322 -37.93 16.26 51.02
N LYS A 323 -36.73 15.83 51.40
CA LYS A 323 -35.91 16.48 52.44
C LYS A 323 -35.04 17.62 51.90
N CYS A 324 -34.88 17.73 50.57
CA CYS A 324 -33.90 18.60 49.92
C CYS A 324 -32.48 18.37 50.46
N THR A 325 -32.10 17.10 50.60
CA THR A 325 -30.82 16.70 51.21
C THR A 325 -29.99 15.92 50.21
N LEU A 326 -28.74 16.33 50.04
CA LEU A 326 -27.72 15.55 49.36
C LEU A 326 -27.02 14.64 50.35
N VAL A 327 -26.62 13.46 49.90
CA VAL A 327 -25.75 12.54 50.63
C VAL A 327 -24.56 12.23 49.74
N MET A 328 -23.38 12.68 50.17
CA MET A 328 -22.11 12.34 49.55
C MET A 328 -21.56 11.07 50.17
N LEU A 329 -21.08 10.16 49.34
CA LEU A 329 -20.54 8.88 49.72
C LEU A 329 -19.16 8.77 49.09
N THR A 330 -18.13 8.79 49.92
CA THR A 330 -16.75 8.62 49.49
C THR A 330 -16.10 7.57 50.35
N VAL A 331 -15.04 6.98 49.83
CA VAL A 331 -14.18 6.10 50.60
C VAL A 331 -12.98 6.92 51.11
N ALA A 332 -12.62 6.77 52.38
CA ALA A 332 -11.48 7.45 52.99
C ALA A 332 -10.73 6.51 53.94
N SER A 333 -9.45 6.77 54.17
CA SER A 333 -8.72 6.12 55.27
C SER A 333 -8.90 6.94 56.54
N PRO A 334 -9.35 6.34 57.66
CA PRO A 334 -9.39 7.05 58.91
C PRO A 334 -7.95 7.29 59.36
N ILE A 335 -7.64 8.53 59.75
CA ILE A 335 -6.35 8.86 60.41
C ILE A 335 -6.30 8.25 61.85
N TYR A 336 -7.40 7.61 62.30
CA TYR A 336 -7.60 7.09 63.65
C TYR A 336 -8.34 5.73 63.63
N GLU A 337 -7.75 4.71 64.27
CA GLU A 337 -8.28 3.36 64.61
C GLU A 337 -7.74 2.16 63.79
N ASP A 338 -6.87 1.35 64.43
CA ASP A 338 -6.11 0.20 63.90
C ASP A 338 -6.91 -1.12 63.72
N ILE A 339 -8.08 -1.11 63.08
CA ILE A 339 -8.80 -2.36 62.73
C ILE A 339 -9.29 -2.40 61.27
N PHE A 340 -9.47 -1.25 60.60
CA PHE A 340 -9.91 -1.18 59.20
C PHE A 340 -9.14 -0.10 58.42
N ASP A 341 -8.50 -0.46 57.32
CA ASP A 341 -7.69 0.46 56.48
C ASP A 341 -8.53 1.51 55.74
N VAL A 342 -9.82 1.24 55.58
CA VAL A 342 -10.73 1.98 54.71
C VAL A 342 -12.09 2.12 55.38
N VAL A 343 -12.63 3.34 55.39
CA VAL A 343 -13.90 3.74 55.98
C VAL A 343 -14.72 4.46 54.93
N GLU A 344 -16.01 4.19 54.89
CA GLU A 344 -16.93 4.97 54.09
C GLU A 344 -17.32 6.23 54.85
N VAL A 345 -17.19 7.38 54.20
CA VAL A 345 -17.64 8.65 54.74
C VAL A 345 -18.95 9.02 54.06
N VAL A 346 -19.99 9.14 54.89
CA VAL A 346 -21.34 9.52 54.51
C VAL A 346 -21.57 10.94 54.98
N SER A 347 -21.78 11.86 54.04
CA SER A 347 -21.91 13.27 54.34
C SER A 347 -23.23 13.86 53.85
N PRO A 348 -24.19 14.08 54.77
CA PRO A 348 -25.42 14.78 54.42
C PRO A 348 -25.16 16.29 54.29
N LEU A 349 -25.86 16.92 53.34
CA LEU A 349 -25.89 18.36 53.11
C LEU A 349 -27.31 18.78 52.76
N ARG A 350 -27.93 19.61 53.60
CA ARG A 350 -29.25 20.17 53.30
C ARG A 350 -29.10 21.34 52.35
N LEU A 351 -29.81 21.29 51.22
CA LEU A 351 -29.87 22.37 50.24
C LEU A 351 -30.89 23.43 50.64
N SER A 352 -30.64 24.67 50.23
CA SER A 352 -31.58 25.80 50.39
C SER A 352 -32.81 25.67 49.49
N THR A 353 -32.67 25.01 48.35
CA THR A 353 -33.73 24.83 47.34
C THR A 353 -33.66 23.43 46.72
N ARG A 354 -34.70 23.06 45.96
CA ARG A 354 -34.73 21.76 45.27
C ARG A 354 -33.69 21.71 44.15
N ALA A 355 -32.90 20.64 44.14
CA ALA A 355 -32.04 20.32 43.01
C ALA A 355 -32.89 19.77 41.85
N VAL A 356 -32.48 20.09 40.63
CA VAL A 356 -33.11 19.67 39.37
C VAL A 356 -32.15 18.85 38.51
N GLY A 357 -30.93 18.64 38.98
CA GLY A 357 -29.90 17.93 38.24
C GLY A 357 -28.64 17.77 39.07
N VAL A 358 -27.89 16.73 38.75
CA VAL A 358 -26.57 16.45 39.31
C VAL A 358 -25.64 15.95 38.22
N ALA A 359 -24.36 16.29 38.28
CA ALA A 359 -23.34 15.78 37.36
C ALA A 359 -21.98 15.65 38.04
N CYS A 360 -21.11 14.81 37.48
CA CYS A 360 -19.70 14.73 37.83
C CYS A 360 -18.86 15.32 36.69
N VAL A 361 -17.92 16.20 37.00
CA VAL A 361 -16.97 16.81 36.07
C VAL A 361 -15.55 16.65 36.61
N SER A 362 -14.66 16.10 35.79
CA SER A 362 -13.21 16.13 36.03
C SER A 362 -12.60 17.31 35.29
N GLU A 363 -12.02 18.27 36.02
CA GLU A 363 -11.33 19.41 35.41
C GLU A 363 -9.88 19.03 35.03
N LEU A 364 -9.28 19.76 34.07
CA LEU A 364 -7.90 19.52 33.61
C LEU A 364 -6.85 19.82 34.67
N GLN A 365 -7.13 20.78 35.55
CA GLN A 365 -6.17 21.33 36.52
C GLN A 365 -6.25 20.61 37.87
N ASP A 366 -7.45 20.18 38.25
CA ASP A 366 -7.73 19.44 39.48
C ASP A 366 -8.00 17.97 39.16
N LEU A 367 -7.07 17.09 39.56
CA LEU A 367 -7.21 15.64 39.46
C LEU A 367 -8.40 15.08 40.26
N SER A 368 -9.01 15.89 41.12
CA SER A 368 -10.21 15.54 41.88
C SER A 368 -11.47 15.69 41.05
N ALA A 369 -12.33 14.68 41.06
CA ALA A 369 -13.68 14.80 40.57
C ALA A 369 -14.46 15.88 41.34
N SER A 370 -15.24 16.67 40.61
CA SER A 370 -16.15 17.67 41.17
C SER A 370 -17.59 17.30 40.84
N PHE A 371 -18.43 17.28 41.86
CA PHE A 371 -19.87 17.11 41.72
C PHE A 371 -20.54 18.47 41.59
N ILE A 372 -21.38 18.64 40.58
CA ILE A 372 -22.11 19.87 40.34
C ILE A 372 -23.60 19.62 40.62
N VAL A 373 -24.18 20.47 41.45
CA VAL A 373 -25.59 20.41 41.82
C VAL A 373 -26.33 21.57 41.16
N TYR A 374 -27.32 21.24 40.36
CA TYR A 374 -28.09 22.22 39.59
C TYR A 374 -29.41 22.54 40.27
N GLY A 375 -29.77 23.83 40.26
CA GLY A 375 -31.06 24.35 40.69
C GLY A 375 -31.81 24.98 39.51
N LYS A 376 -33.06 25.40 39.76
CA LYS A 376 -33.87 26.08 38.74
C LYS A 376 -33.25 27.39 38.26
N GLY A 377 -32.57 28.12 39.14
CA GLY A 377 -31.96 29.41 38.82
C GLY A 377 -30.55 29.33 38.23
N GLY A 378 -29.84 28.21 38.40
CA GLY A 378 -28.41 28.13 38.11
C GLY A 378 -27.73 26.92 38.72
N ILE A 379 -26.42 26.99 38.92
CA ILE A 379 -25.68 26.04 39.75
C ILE A 379 -25.89 26.43 41.22
N LEU A 380 -26.25 25.47 42.08
CA LEU A 380 -26.42 25.71 43.52
C LEU A 380 -25.08 25.61 44.26
N CYS A 381 -24.34 24.55 43.97
CA CYS A 381 -23.02 24.34 44.54
C CYS A 381 -22.18 23.38 43.68
N ARG A 382 -20.87 23.44 43.92
CA ARG A 382 -19.87 22.48 43.49
C ARG A 382 -19.27 21.79 44.71
N ILE A 383 -19.08 20.49 44.63
CA ILE A 383 -18.53 19.67 45.71
C ILE A 383 -17.34 18.89 45.14
N GLY A 384 -16.12 19.36 45.41
CA GLY A 384 -14.90 18.63 45.06
C GLY A 384 -14.62 17.50 46.04
N VAL A 385 -14.11 16.36 45.57
CA VAL A 385 -13.61 15.28 46.45
C VAL A 385 -12.10 15.40 46.58
N ARG A 386 -11.62 15.73 47.78
CA ARG A 386 -10.18 15.88 48.04
C ARG A 386 -9.52 14.52 48.20
N SER A 387 -8.48 14.26 47.41
CA SER A 387 -7.63 13.09 47.57
C SER A 387 -6.84 13.14 48.88
N LEU A 388 -6.33 11.98 49.30
CA LEU A 388 -5.46 11.85 50.48
C LEU A 388 -4.27 12.82 50.43
N GLY A 389 -3.64 12.95 49.26
CA GLY A 389 -2.54 13.88 49.05
C GLY A 389 -2.92 15.35 49.18
N TYR A 390 -4.09 15.75 48.68
CA TYR A 390 -4.56 17.14 48.80
C TYR A 390 -4.91 17.49 50.26
N MET A 391 -5.52 16.54 50.99
CA MET A 391 -5.75 16.71 52.43
C MET A 391 -4.43 16.85 53.20
N PHE A 392 -3.43 16.02 52.89
CA PHE A 392 -2.12 16.10 53.52
C PHE A 392 -1.41 17.42 53.20
N TYR A 393 -1.46 17.87 51.94
CA TYR A 393 -0.98 19.19 51.55
C TYR A 393 -1.65 20.32 52.34
N GLY A 394 -2.98 20.28 52.49
CA GLY A 394 -3.71 21.27 53.30
C GLY A 394 -3.32 21.28 54.78
N LEU A 395 -2.96 20.12 55.35
CA LEU A 395 -2.43 20.04 56.72
C LEU A 395 -1.03 20.65 56.81
N LEU A 396 -0.15 20.34 55.85
CA LEU A 396 1.20 20.92 55.78
C LEU A 396 1.16 22.45 55.63
N GLN A 397 0.28 22.99 54.80
CA GLN A 397 0.12 24.43 54.64
C GLN A 397 -0.35 25.13 55.92
N LYS A 398 -1.23 24.49 56.70
CA LYS A 398 -1.80 25.09 57.92
C LYS A 398 -0.88 25.04 59.13
N GLN A 399 -0.13 23.95 59.31
CA GLN A 399 0.61 23.68 60.54
C GLN A 399 2.12 23.51 60.33
N GLY A 400 2.61 23.43 59.09
CA GLY A 400 3.96 22.96 58.79
C GLY A 400 4.12 21.46 59.07
N LEU A 401 5.35 20.94 58.96
CA LEU A 401 5.65 19.56 59.32
C LEU A 401 5.84 19.44 60.85
N THR A 402 4.81 18.96 61.55
CA THR A 402 4.83 18.72 63.01
C THR A 402 4.95 17.23 63.34
N ASP A 403 5.37 16.90 64.57
CA ASP A 403 5.42 15.50 65.04
C ASP A 403 4.04 14.83 65.02
N VAL A 404 2.96 15.60 65.20
CA VAL A 404 1.58 15.11 65.09
C VAL A 404 1.29 14.65 63.66
N ILE A 405 1.68 15.44 62.67
CA ILE A 405 1.50 15.12 61.24
C ILE A 405 2.34 13.90 60.86
N ARG A 406 3.59 13.81 61.34
CA ARG A 406 4.44 12.63 61.13
C ARG A 406 3.82 11.38 61.77
N ALA A 407 3.34 11.47 63.01
CA ALA A 407 2.67 10.37 63.69
C ALA A 407 1.39 9.92 62.95
N SER A 408 0.62 10.86 62.39
CA SER A 408 -0.54 10.55 61.54
C SER A 408 -0.17 9.82 60.26
N LEU A 409 0.93 10.20 59.59
CA LEU A 409 1.43 9.48 58.41
C LEU A 409 1.84 8.04 58.75
N HIS A 410 2.53 7.82 59.87
CA HIS A 410 2.91 6.47 60.29
C HIS A 410 1.70 5.57 60.54
N ARG A 411 0.61 6.12 61.10
CA ARG A 411 -0.63 5.38 61.34
C ARG A 411 -1.35 4.94 60.07
N LEU A 412 -1.19 5.67 58.96
CA LEU A 412 -1.72 5.24 57.66
C LEU A 412 -1.02 3.99 57.11
N GLY A 413 0.13 3.62 57.69
CA GLY A 413 0.99 2.58 57.16
C GLY A 413 1.79 3.04 55.93
N PRO A 414 2.83 2.29 55.55
CA PRO A 414 3.81 2.77 54.58
C PRO A 414 3.26 2.95 53.15
N LYS A 415 2.28 2.14 52.75
CA LYS A 415 1.68 2.19 51.40
C LYS A 415 0.75 3.41 51.21
N ARG A 416 -0.04 3.77 52.23
CA ARG A 416 -0.90 4.98 52.18
C ARG A 416 -0.14 6.23 52.58
N GLY A 417 0.87 6.12 53.45
CA GLY A 417 1.79 7.20 53.79
C GLY A 417 2.49 7.75 52.55
N ILE A 418 3.05 6.89 51.71
CA ILE A 418 3.67 7.31 50.45
C ILE A 418 2.64 7.90 49.46
N GLU A 419 1.40 7.41 49.43
CA GLU A 419 0.34 7.97 48.58
C GLU A 419 -0.02 9.40 49.00
N ALA A 420 -0.09 9.66 50.31
CA ALA A 420 -0.26 11.00 50.86
C ALA A 420 0.90 11.93 50.46
N LEU A 421 2.15 11.44 50.57
CA LEU A 421 3.34 12.21 50.19
C LEU A 421 3.37 12.53 48.70
N VAL A 422 3.20 11.52 47.85
CA VAL A 422 3.18 11.67 46.40
C VAL A 422 2.05 12.62 46.03
N GLY A 423 0.81 12.36 46.44
CA GLY A 423 -0.32 13.22 46.11
C GLY A 423 -0.16 14.66 46.62
N ALA A 424 0.50 14.90 47.76
CA ALA A 424 0.82 16.25 48.22
C ALA A 424 1.88 16.94 47.35
N ALA A 425 2.89 16.21 46.85
CA ALA A 425 3.83 16.74 45.86
C ALA A 425 3.09 17.19 44.59
N PHE A 426 2.10 16.39 44.15
CA PHE A 426 1.27 16.75 43.00
C PHE A 426 0.40 17.99 43.26
N ALA A 427 -0.10 18.15 44.48
CA ALA A 427 -0.85 19.32 44.94
C ALA A 427 0.01 20.57 45.21
N GLY A 428 1.34 20.48 45.07
CA GLY A 428 2.26 21.63 45.16
C GLY A 428 2.99 21.78 46.49
N ALA A 429 3.03 20.75 47.36
CA ALA A 429 3.98 20.77 48.48
C ALA A 429 5.42 20.81 47.96
N SER A 430 6.28 21.58 48.65
CA SER A 430 7.70 21.62 48.34
C SER A 430 8.34 20.23 48.51
N ASN A 431 9.10 19.80 47.50
CA ASN A 431 9.87 18.56 47.56
C ASN A 431 10.83 18.57 48.77
N GLU A 432 11.38 19.72 49.15
CA GLU A 432 12.27 19.85 50.31
C GLU A 432 11.59 19.45 51.63
N VAL A 433 10.28 19.70 51.75
CA VAL A 433 9.49 19.36 52.94
C VAL A 433 9.11 17.88 52.94
N LEU A 434 8.84 17.32 51.76
CA LEU A 434 8.36 15.94 51.62
C LEU A 434 9.48 14.90 51.60
N SER A 435 10.61 15.22 50.98
CA SER A 435 11.69 14.26 50.73
C SER A 435 12.27 13.62 52.01
N PRO A 436 12.43 14.31 53.15
CA PRO A 436 12.86 13.67 54.40
C PRO A 436 11.92 12.55 54.87
N LEU A 437 10.62 12.65 54.58
CA LEU A 437 9.62 11.66 54.96
C LEU A 437 9.68 10.41 54.07
N LEU A 438 10.29 10.49 52.88
CA LEU A 438 10.44 9.32 52.00
C LEU A 438 11.32 8.24 52.64
N GLN A 439 12.34 8.64 53.41
CA GLN A 439 13.24 7.69 54.06
C GLN A 439 12.51 6.72 54.99
N GLU A 440 11.40 7.14 55.59
CA GLU A 440 10.60 6.33 56.51
C GLU A 440 9.78 5.24 55.79
N PHE A 441 9.50 5.41 54.49
CA PHE A 441 8.62 4.53 53.71
C PHE A 441 9.32 3.71 52.61
N MET A 442 10.54 4.10 52.24
CA MET A 442 11.25 3.58 51.07
C MET A 442 12.37 2.58 51.40
N GLN A 443 12.54 2.19 52.67
CA GLN A 443 13.57 1.22 53.07
C GLN A 443 13.21 -0.23 52.66
N PRO A 444 14.04 -0.93 51.87
CA PRO A 444 13.88 -2.35 51.59
C PRO A 444 14.07 -3.22 52.82
N SER A 445 13.45 -4.40 52.82
CA SER A 445 13.84 -5.51 53.71
C SER A 445 14.51 -6.61 52.89
N PHE A 446 15.52 -7.28 53.46
CA PHE A 446 16.25 -8.33 52.77
C PHE A 446 16.74 -9.40 53.76
N CYS A 447 16.85 -10.63 53.27
CA CYS A 447 17.41 -11.78 53.99
C CYS A 447 18.30 -12.57 53.02
N GLU A 448 19.59 -12.66 53.30
CA GLU A 448 20.57 -13.35 52.45
C GLU A 448 20.46 -12.91 50.98
N ASN A 449 20.00 -13.82 50.11
CA ASN A 449 19.92 -13.65 48.65
C ASN A 449 18.55 -13.17 48.16
N GLU A 450 17.62 -12.84 49.07
CA GLU A 450 16.28 -12.35 48.75
C GLU A 450 16.05 -10.93 49.29
N MET A 451 15.43 -10.07 48.49
CA MET A 451 15.08 -8.72 48.83
C MET A 451 13.61 -8.46 48.53
N ARG A 452 12.89 -7.92 49.50
CA ARG A 452 11.51 -7.48 49.35
C ARG A 452 11.48 -5.97 49.20
N VAL A 453 10.83 -5.51 48.15
CA VAL A 453 10.64 -4.09 47.86
C VAL A 453 9.89 -3.42 49.00
N ALA A 454 10.32 -2.20 49.37
CA ALA A 454 9.68 -1.40 50.39
C ALA A 454 8.17 -1.24 50.12
N PRO A 455 7.30 -1.34 51.15
CA PRO A 455 5.87 -1.14 50.95
C PRO A 455 5.50 0.25 50.39
N GLY A 456 6.33 1.28 50.64
CA GLY A 456 6.18 2.59 50.01
C GLY A 456 6.43 2.55 48.49
N VAL A 457 7.44 1.82 48.01
CA VAL A 457 7.65 1.63 46.57
C VAL A 457 6.47 0.88 45.95
N ASN A 458 5.93 -0.13 46.63
CA ASN A 458 4.69 -0.80 46.20
C ASN A 458 3.51 0.19 46.10
N GLY A 459 3.40 1.16 47.02
CA GLY A 459 2.42 2.25 46.93
C GLY A 459 2.61 3.14 45.68
N ILE A 460 3.85 3.51 45.36
CA ILE A 460 4.17 4.27 44.14
C ILE A 460 3.79 3.46 42.88
N ILE A 461 4.14 2.17 42.85
CA ILE A 461 3.80 1.29 41.72
C ILE A 461 2.29 1.16 41.58
N SER A 462 1.56 1.04 42.69
CA SER A 462 0.08 1.01 42.69
C SER A 462 -0.50 2.28 42.06
N LEU A 463 0.02 3.45 42.42
CA LEU A 463 -0.40 4.74 41.86
C LEU A 463 -0.08 4.85 40.36
N VAL A 464 1.13 4.52 39.94
CA VAL A 464 1.51 4.57 38.52
C VAL A 464 0.70 3.57 37.69
N ASN A 465 0.48 2.37 38.21
CA ASN A 465 -0.36 1.37 37.55
C ASN A 465 -1.82 1.86 37.42
N ARG A 466 -2.32 2.61 38.40
CA ARG A 466 -3.64 3.27 38.34
C ARG A 466 -3.70 4.19 37.13
N GLU A 467 -2.76 5.12 37.00
CA GLU A 467 -2.70 6.10 35.91
C GLU A 467 -2.53 5.44 34.53
N ILE A 468 -1.70 4.40 34.44
CA ILE A 468 -1.54 3.63 33.21
C ILE A 468 -2.80 2.82 32.86
N THR A 469 -3.57 2.38 33.86
CA THR A 469 -4.88 1.74 33.63
C THR A 469 -5.88 2.73 33.05
N LEU A 470 -5.90 3.98 33.52
CA LEU A 470 -6.73 5.04 32.93
C LEU A 470 -6.34 5.29 31.46
N ALA A 471 -5.04 5.35 31.19
CA ALA A 471 -4.52 5.48 29.83
C ALA A 471 -4.87 4.27 28.94
N GLU A 472 -4.83 3.06 29.51
CA GLU A 472 -5.23 1.83 28.83
C GLU A 472 -6.73 1.80 28.51
N CYS A 473 -7.60 2.30 29.39
CA CYS A 473 -9.02 2.45 29.12
C CYS A 473 -9.28 3.35 27.91
N LEU A 474 -8.58 4.49 27.83
CA LEU A 474 -8.66 5.38 26.66
C LEU A 474 -8.05 4.73 25.42
N TRP A 475 -6.94 4.02 25.56
CA TRP A 475 -6.29 3.28 24.47
C TRP A 475 -7.21 2.26 23.81
N ASN A 476 -8.03 1.58 24.62
CA ASN A 476 -8.98 0.55 24.17
C ASN A 476 -10.37 1.10 23.84
N ALA A 477 -10.63 2.39 24.11
CA ALA A 477 -11.94 2.99 23.87
C ALA A 477 -12.26 3.04 22.36
N PRO A 478 -13.54 2.89 21.99
CA PRO A 478 -13.95 3.06 20.60
C PRO A 478 -13.68 4.49 20.12
N PHE A 479 -13.36 4.65 18.83
CA PHE A 479 -13.10 5.97 18.27
C PHE A 479 -14.30 6.91 18.48
N SER A 480 -14.01 8.04 19.11
CA SER A 480 -14.87 9.20 19.19
C SER A 480 -14.00 10.44 19.05
N TRP A 481 -14.57 11.55 18.60
CA TRP A 481 -13.82 12.81 18.50
C TRP A 481 -13.32 13.35 19.84
N HIS A 482 -13.92 12.92 20.96
CA HIS A 482 -13.46 13.25 22.30
C HIS A 482 -12.27 12.39 22.75
N LEU A 483 -12.07 11.22 22.14
CA LEU A 483 -10.91 10.37 22.45
C LEU A 483 -9.59 11.08 22.14
N ILE A 484 -9.51 11.90 21.09
CA ILE A 484 -8.30 12.64 20.72
C ILE A 484 -7.85 13.59 21.84
N PRO A 485 -8.66 14.57 22.30
CA PRO A 485 -8.27 15.43 23.41
C PRO A 485 -8.13 14.67 24.73
N ASP A 486 -8.87 13.57 24.96
CA ASP A 486 -8.70 12.74 26.15
C ASP A 486 -7.33 12.02 26.16
N LEU A 487 -6.88 11.50 25.01
CA LEU A 487 -5.55 10.89 24.83
C LEU A 487 -4.43 11.92 24.98
N GLU A 488 -4.62 13.14 24.50
CA GLU A 488 -3.66 14.23 24.71
C GLU A 488 -3.59 14.66 26.16
N ARG A 489 -4.75 14.75 26.83
CA ARG A 489 -4.83 15.05 28.26
C ARG A 489 -4.09 14.00 29.08
N ILE A 490 -4.35 12.71 28.84
CA ILE A 490 -3.67 11.64 29.59
C ILE A 490 -2.18 11.59 29.26
N ALA A 491 -1.76 11.87 28.02
CA ALA A 491 -0.34 11.96 27.67
C ALA A 491 0.39 13.05 28.44
N LEU A 492 -0.20 14.27 28.51
CA LEU A 492 0.32 15.38 29.30
C LEU A 492 0.37 15.03 30.80
N GLN A 493 -0.67 14.36 31.31
CA GLN A 493 -0.73 13.88 32.68
C GLN A 493 0.39 12.88 32.98
N LEU A 494 0.58 11.86 32.14
CA LEU A 494 1.63 10.85 32.32
C LEU A 494 3.04 11.45 32.30
N TRP A 495 3.30 12.45 31.44
CA TRP A 495 4.56 13.18 31.46
C TRP A 495 4.71 14.05 32.71
N ALA A 496 3.67 14.76 33.13
CA ALA A 496 3.71 15.51 34.39
C ALA A 496 3.95 14.59 35.59
N TRP A 497 3.40 13.37 35.56
CA TRP A 497 3.67 12.33 36.55
C TRP A 497 5.13 11.87 36.53
N HIS A 498 5.68 11.61 35.35
CA HIS A 498 7.10 11.29 35.17
C HIS A 498 7.99 12.38 35.79
N GLU A 499 7.80 13.64 35.39
CA GLU A 499 8.62 14.77 35.85
C GLU A 499 8.50 15.02 37.35
N LYS A 500 7.27 15.03 37.90
CA LYS A 500 7.04 15.28 39.33
C LYS A 500 7.58 14.16 40.21
N LEU A 501 7.37 12.89 39.82
CA LEU A 501 7.85 11.75 40.58
C LEU A 501 9.39 11.65 40.53
N GLU A 502 9.99 11.92 39.38
CA GLU A 502 11.44 12.03 39.22
C GLU A 502 12.01 13.15 40.12
N ALA A 503 11.38 14.33 40.12
CA ALA A 503 11.79 15.47 40.95
C ALA A 503 11.66 15.19 42.46
N LEU A 504 10.68 14.39 42.88
CA LEU A 504 10.49 13.98 44.28
C LEU A 504 11.55 12.97 44.74
N LEU A 505 11.90 12.01 43.88
CA LEU A 505 12.76 10.87 44.22
C LEU A 505 14.27 11.18 44.05
N ARG A 506 14.65 12.04 43.12
CA ARG A 506 16.06 12.32 42.78
C ARG A 506 16.90 12.94 43.90
N PRO A 507 16.46 13.95 44.69
CA PRO A 507 17.32 14.69 45.61
C PRO A 507 18.03 13.87 46.70
N TYR A 508 17.57 12.65 46.98
CA TYR A 508 18.14 11.74 47.99
C TYR A 508 18.63 10.42 47.41
N GLY A 509 18.84 10.35 46.09
CA GLY A 509 19.42 9.18 45.43
C GLY A 509 18.51 7.95 45.37
N TRP A 510 17.19 8.11 45.51
CA TRP A 510 16.24 6.98 45.37
C TRP A 510 16.18 6.43 43.93
N LEU A 511 16.73 7.16 42.97
CA LEU A 511 16.89 6.76 41.58
C LEU A 511 18.35 6.39 41.23
N ASP A 512 19.29 6.43 42.18
CA ASP A 512 20.69 6.15 41.87
C ASP A 512 20.91 4.65 41.62
N CYS A 513 21.19 4.29 40.36
CA CYS A 513 21.42 2.90 39.93
C CYS A 513 22.86 2.64 39.42
N PRO A 514 23.92 2.79 40.25
CA PRO A 514 25.31 2.70 39.76
C PRO A 514 25.73 1.32 39.24
N LYS A 515 25.00 0.25 39.56
CA LYS A 515 25.37 -1.13 39.19
C LYS A 515 24.22 -1.87 38.54
N GLN A 516 24.45 -2.46 37.38
CA GLN A 516 23.54 -3.48 36.83
C GLN A 516 23.70 -4.77 37.63
N LEU A 517 22.58 -5.34 38.06
CA LEU A 517 22.52 -6.60 38.81
C LEU A 517 21.72 -7.63 38.01
N ASN A 518 22.20 -8.86 37.95
CA ASN A 518 21.43 -9.98 37.45
C ASN A 518 20.46 -10.43 38.55
N LEU A 519 19.18 -10.13 38.36
CA LEU A 519 18.12 -10.35 39.34
C LEU A 519 16.97 -11.15 38.71
N SER A 520 16.52 -12.18 39.42
CA SER A 520 15.24 -12.83 39.15
C SER A 520 14.17 -12.22 40.04
N TRP A 521 12.98 -12.01 39.49
CA TRP A 521 11.89 -11.40 40.23
C TRP A 521 10.69 -12.35 40.32
N ASN A 522 10.09 -12.43 41.50
CA ASN A 522 8.79 -13.05 41.72
C ASN A 522 7.89 -12.03 42.44
N GLY A 523 7.00 -11.37 41.70
CA GLY A 523 6.26 -10.21 42.20
C GLY A 523 7.21 -9.11 42.71
N PHE A 524 7.02 -8.68 43.96
CA PHE A 524 7.86 -7.66 44.61
C PHE A 524 9.03 -8.23 45.43
N VAL A 525 9.42 -9.46 45.16
CA VAL A 525 10.61 -10.10 45.73
C VAL A 525 11.65 -10.29 44.62
N ALA A 526 12.83 -9.70 44.81
CA ALA A 526 13.99 -9.88 43.95
C ALA A 526 14.94 -10.91 44.59
N THR A 527 15.42 -11.85 43.80
CA THR A 527 16.44 -12.82 44.20
C THR A 527 17.71 -12.62 43.38
N SER A 528 18.86 -12.73 44.03
CA SER A 528 20.18 -12.58 43.43
C SER A 528 21.07 -13.78 43.76
N HIS A 529 22.15 -13.97 43.00
CA HIS A 529 23.18 -14.95 43.35
C HIS A 529 24.04 -14.49 44.53
N ASP A 530 24.14 -13.17 44.74
CA ASP A 530 24.92 -12.56 45.81
C ASP A 530 24.02 -12.11 46.97
N HIS A 531 24.58 -12.06 48.18
CA HIS A 531 23.85 -11.57 49.35
C HIS A 531 23.50 -10.09 49.17
N PHE A 532 22.24 -9.75 49.45
CA PHE A 532 21.81 -8.37 49.51
C PHE A 532 22.44 -7.66 50.71
N THR A 533 22.91 -6.46 50.43
CA THR A 533 23.31 -5.44 51.40
C THR A 533 22.33 -4.29 51.26
N ILE A 534 22.26 -3.38 52.24
CA ILE A 534 21.40 -2.20 52.13
C ILE A 534 21.66 -1.40 50.84
N ARG A 535 22.92 -1.30 50.40
CA ARG A 535 23.29 -0.59 49.16
C ARG A 535 22.81 -1.33 47.91
N THR A 536 22.97 -2.66 47.84
CA THR A 536 22.50 -3.43 46.67
C THR A 536 20.98 -3.51 46.64
N ALA A 537 20.31 -3.58 47.80
CA ALA A 537 18.87 -3.52 47.91
C ALA A 537 18.30 -2.18 47.44
N LEU A 538 18.89 -1.04 47.87
CA LEU A 538 18.51 0.29 47.38
C LEU A 538 18.74 0.44 45.87
N ASN A 539 19.87 -0.03 45.35
CA ASN A 539 20.17 -0.04 43.92
C ASN A 539 19.14 -0.87 43.13
N THR A 540 18.75 -2.05 43.62
CA THR A 540 17.67 -2.86 43.01
C THR A 540 16.33 -2.12 42.96
N GLN A 541 15.97 -1.44 44.05
CA GLN A 541 14.76 -0.62 44.11
C GLN A 541 14.81 0.58 43.17
N ALA A 542 15.96 1.24 43.05
CA ALA A 542 16.17 2.35 42.12
C ALA A 542 15.97 1.91 40.67
N MET A 543 16.52 0.76 40.27
CA MET A 543 16.32 0.20 38.92
C MET A 543 14.83 -0.07 38.61
N LEU A 544 14.05 -0.53 39.60
CA LEU A 544 12.60 -0.72 39.45
C LEU A 544 11.87 0.62 39.27
N LEU A 545 12.21 1.64 40.08
CA LEU A 545 11.64 2.98 39.99
C LEU A 545 12.00 3.70 38.68
N GLU A 546 13.23 3.55 38.19
CA GLU A 546 13.61 4.09 36.87
C GLU A 546 12.84 3.40 35.74
N THR A 547 12.64 2.09 35.83
CA THR A 547 11.80 1.35 34.87
C THR A 547 10.36 1.86 34.89
N LEU A 548 9.82 2.14 36.08
CA LEU A 548 8.50 2.71 36.29
C LEU A 548 8.38 4.13 35.67
N LEU A 549 9.37 4.99 35.92
CA LEU A 549 9.44 6.34 35.35
C LEU A 549 9.56 6.31 33.83
N LYS A 550 10.38 5.41 33.29
CA LYS A 550 10.49 5.20 31.84
C LYS A 550 9.15 4.73 31.26
N GLY A 551 8.45 3.83 31.95
CA GLY A 551 7.12 3.38 31.54
C GLY A 551 6.10 4.51 31.45
N LEU A 552 6.08 5.44 32.42
CA LEU A 552 5.24 6.64 32.36
C LEU A 552 5.56 7.51 31.12
N ARG A 553 6.85 7.73 30.87
CA ARG A 553 7.31 8.52 29.70
C ARG A 553 6.90 7.84 28.39
N ASP A 554 7.15 6.55 28.26
CA ASP A 554 6.86 5.76 27.06
C ASP A 554 5.34 5.67 26.83
N ALA A 555 4.54 5.44 27.88
CA ALA A 555 3.08 5.47 27.82
C ALA A 555 2.55 6.83 27.34
N GLY A 556 3.10 7.94 27.86
CA GLY A 556 2.75 9.28 27.41
C GLY A 556 3.08 9.51 25.93
N VAL A 557 4.25 9.06 25.47
CA VAL A 557 4.65 9.12 24.04
C VAL A 557 3.70 8.31 23.17
N LEU A 558 3.34 7.10 23.60
CA LEU A 558 2.42 6.23 22.86
C LEU A 558 1.03 6.86 22.76
N CYS A 559 0.45 7.34 23.86
CA CYS A 559 -0.86 8.01 23.84
C CYS A 559 -0.86 9.27 22.94
N TRP A 560 0.22 10.05 22.97
CA TRP A 560 0.38 11.21 22.10
C TRP A 560 0.54 10.84 20.62
N LEU A 561 1.38 9.87 20.29
CA LEU A 561 1.50 9.40 18.92
C LEU A 561 0.18 8.79 18.41
N TYR A 562 -0.57 8.11 19.27
CA TYR A 562 -1.89 7.59 18.93
C TYR A 562 -2.89 8.72 18.66
N SER A 563 -2.88 9.80 19.45
CA SER A 563 -3.73 10.96 19.17
C SER A 563 -3.38 11.62 17.82
N LEU A 564 -2.09 11.71 17.46
CA LEU A 564 -1.65 12.21 16.15
C LEU A 564 -2.06 11.29 15.01
N LEU A 565 -1.98 9.97 15.20
CA LEU A 565 -2.42 9.00 14.19
C LEU A 565 -3.93 9.10 13.94
N LEU A 566 -4.74 9.17 15.01
CA LEU A 566 -6.19 9.34 14.90
C LEU A 566 -6.59 10.64 14.20
N ARG A 567 -5.79 11.71 14.35
CA ARG A 567 -5.98 12.96 13.60
C ARG A 567 -5.65 12.80 12.11
N GLY A 568 -4.53 12.16 11.78
CA GLY A 568 -4.09 11.99 10.40
C GLY A 568 -4.94 10.99 9.61
N LYS A 569 -5.50 9.97 10.27
CA LYS A 569 -6.36 8.95 9.68
C LYS A 569 -7.52 8.58 10.63
N PRO A 570 -8.62 9.35 10.67
CA PRO A 570 -9.74 9.06 11.54
C PRO A 570 -10.39 7.70 11.20
N GLY A 571 -10.80 6.96 12.22
CA GLY A 571 -11.49 5.67 12.07
C GLY A 571 -10.58 4.45 11.84
N ILE A 572 -9.25 4.62 11.81
CA ILE A 572 -8.33 3.48 11.76
C ILE A 572 -8.11 2.92 13.18
N ASP A 573 -8.77 1.81 13.47
CA ASP A 573 -8.60 1.03 14.70
C ASP A 573 -7.42 0.04 14.60
N THR A 574 -6.23 0.50 14.18
CA THR A 574 -5.05 -0.39 14.08
C THR A 574 -4.58 -0.90 15.44
N MET A 575 -4.87 -0.17 16.52
CA MET A 575 -4.31 -0.46 17.85
C MET A 575 -5.15 -1.40 18.71
N ARG A 576 -6.36 -1.82 18.28
CA ARG A 576 -7.23 -2.70 19.09
C ARG A 576 -6.58 -4.02 19.51
N GLN A 577 -5.57 -4.49 18.78
CA GLN A 577 -4.89 -5.75 19.11
C GLN A 577 -3.84 -5.61 20.21
N ASN A 578 -3.27 -4.41 20.40
CA ASN A 578 -2.16 -4.20 21.31
C ASN A 578 -2.64 -3.45 22.54
N ARG A 579 -2.75 -4.13 23.68
CA ARG A 579 -3.00 -3.46 24.96
C ARG A 579 -1.80 -2.58 25.34
N LEU A 580 -2.07 -1.38 25.85
CA LEU A 580 -1.04 -0.42 26.22
C LEU A 580 -0.07 -0.98 27.27
N LYS A 581 -0.59 -1.66 28.31
CA LYS A 581 0.24 -2.19 29.41
C LYS A 581 1.32 -3.17 28.93
N PRO A 582 1.00 -4.23 28.14
CA PRO A 582 2.01 -5.09 27.55
C PRO A 582 3.03 -4.39 26.65
N ILE A 583 2.69 -3.27 26.01
CA ILE A 583 3.65 -2.50 25.20
C ILE A 583 4.63 -1.76 26.12
N VAL A 584 4.10 -1.04 27.11
CA VAL A 584 4.87 -0.20 28.05
C VAL A 584 5.76 -1.07 28.93
N TRP A 585 5.20 -2.17 29.43
CA TRP A 585 5.88 -3.20 30.19
C TRP A 585 6.30 -4.37 29.30
N GLY A 586 6.63 -4.12 28.03
CA GLY A 586 7.17 -5.11 27.11
C GLY A 586 8.69 -4.99 26.97
N ASP A 587 9.31 -5.92 26.26
CA ASP A 587 10.76 -5.91 26.07
C ASP A 587 11.26 -4.80 25.12
N ASN A 588 10.40 -4.28 24.21
CA ASN A 588 10.82 -3.27 23.22
C ASN A 588 9.77 -2.17 22.96
N PRO A 589 9.49 -1.27 23.93
CA PRO A 589 8.63 -0.11 23.70
C PRO A 589 9.18 0.80 22.61
N SER A 590 10.51 0.89 22.48
CA SER A 590 11.17 1.76 21.49
C SER A 590 10.90 1.35 20.04
N SER A 591 10.80 0.05 19.74
CA SER A 591 10.41 -0.39 18.38
C SER A 591 8.96 -0.03 18.05
N THR A 592 8.04 -0.17 19.02
CA THR A 592 6.63 0.20 18.82
C THR A 592 6.48 1.70 18.63
N ILE A 593 7.18 2.51 19.43
CA ILE A 593 7.24 3.97 19.27
C ILE A 593 7.79 4.33 17.88
N ALA A 594 8.87 3.68 17.44
CA ALA A 594 9.43 3.91 16.11
C ALA A 594 8.44 3.54 15.00
N SER A 595 7.80 2.36 15.08
CA SER A 595 6.80 1.92 14.10
C SER A 595 5.64 2.89 13.99
N LEU A 596 5.05 3.27 15.14
CA LEU A 596 3.94 4.21 15.20
C LEU A 596 4.33 5.58 14.65
N CYS A 597 5.55 6.05 14.95
CA CYS A 597 6.07 7.29 14.38
C CYS A 597 6.22 7.20 12.86
N MET A 598 6.75 6.09 12.32
CA MET A 598 6.86 5.89 10.86
C MET A 598 5.49 5.83 10.18
N GLU A 599 4.50 5.20 10.81
CA GLU A 599 3.10 5.21 10.33
C GLU A 599 2.51 6.61 10.34
N THR A 600 2.79 7.41 11.37
CA THR A 600 2.31 8.78 11.46
C THR A 600 2.99 9.67 10.40
N LEU A 601 4.29 9.47 10.15
CA LEU A 601 5.05 10.14 9.09
C LEU A 601 4.51 9.81 7.68
N SER A 602 3.93 8.61 7.49
CA SER A 602 3.36 8.21 6.19
C SER A 602 2.19 9.09 5.74
N ALA A 603 1.51 9.77 6.67
CA ALA A 603 0.38 10.64 6.37
C ALA A 603 0.80 11.95 5.68
N ALA A 604 2.07 12.34 5.77
CA ALA A 604 2.64 13.57 5.18
C ALA A 604 1.90 14.88 5.55
N ASP A 605 1.21 14.91 6.69
CA ASP A 605 0.48 16.08 7.18
C ASP A 605 1.43 17.11 7.81
N GLY A 606 1.30 18.39 7.43
CA GLY A 606 2.17 19.48 7.90
C GLY A 606 2.04 19.77 9.41
N PHE A 607 0.84 19.67 9.98
CA PHE A 607 0.63 19.82 11.43
C PHE A 607 1.29 18.65 12.18
N VAL A 608 1.11 17.41 11.70
CA VAL A 608 1.76 16.23 12.27
C VAL A 608 3.28 16.39 12.26
N MET A 609 3.85 16.82 11.13
CA MET A 609 5.29 17.07 11.01
C MET A 609 5.80 18.10 12.03
N SER A 610 5.07 19.20 12.22
CA SER A 610 5.44 20.24 13.20
C SER A 610 5.45 19.72 14.64
N GLN A 611 4.49 18.85 14.99
CA GLN A 611 4.41 18.23 16.32
C GLN A 611 5.55 17.23 16.54
N LEU A 612 5.88 16.42 15.53
CA LEU A 612 7.00 15.48 15.59
C LEU A 612 8.35 16.19 15.69
N GLU A 613 8.52 17.31 14.99
CA GLU A 613 9.73 18.14 15.07
C GLU A 613 9.90 18.73 16.48
N ALA A 614 8.85 19.35 17.02
CA ALA A 614 8.88 19.99 18.35
C ALA A 614 9.28 19.02 19.48
N ARG A 615 9.00 17.73 19.32
CA ARG A 615 9.28 16.67 20.32
C ARG A 615 10.27 15.60 19.85
N LYS A 616 11.06 15.89 18.81
CA LYS A 616 12.03 14.97 18.20
C LYS A 616 12.99 14.31 19.21
N ASN A 617 13.36 15.03 20.26
CA ASN A 617 14.29 14.56 21.29
C ASN A 617 13.72 13.49 22.23
N VAL A 618 12.39 13.32 22.27
CA VAL A 618 11.76 12.28 23.10
C VAL A 618 11.75 10.93 22.36
N LEU A 619 11.85 10.94 21.02
CA LEU A 619 11.72 9.77 20.15
C LEU A 619 13.04 8.98 19.98
N PRO A 620 12.98 7.69 19.59
CA PRO A 620 14.15 6.86 19.26
C PRO A 620 14.96 7.37 18.07
N ILE A 621 16.25 7.02 18.00
CA ILE A 621 17.20 7.48 16.95
C ILE A 621 16.70 7.14 15.54
N ARG A 622 16.23 5.90 15.31
CA ARG A 622 15.57 5.49 14.06
C ARG A 622 14.51 6.49 13.57
N ALA A 623 13.59 6.90 14.46
CA ALA A 623 12.55 7.86 14.13
C ALA A 623 13.13 9.27 13.85
N ARG A 624 14.16 9.69 14.59
CA ARG A 624 14.82 10.98 14.37
C ARG A 624 15.48 11.09 13.00
N HIS A 625 16.13 10.02 12.53
CA HIS A 625 16.71 9.99 11.18
C HIS A 625 15.62 10.14 10.12
N ALA A 626 14.53 9.37 10.24
CA ALA A 626 13.39 9.48 9.33
C ALA A 626 12.78 10.89 9.32
N ILE A 627 12.52 11.47 10.49
CA ILE A 627 12.01 12.85 10.62
C ILE A 627 12.95 13.84 9.92
N SER A 628 14.27 13.72 10.10
CA SER A 628 15.24 14.63 9.48
C SER A 628 15.20 14.58 7.95
N ILE A 629 15.08 13.39 7.38
CA ILE A 629 14.94 13.21 5.93
C ILE A 629 13.61 13.76 5.44
N HIS A 630 12.49 13.49 6.12
CA HIS A 630 11.18 14.03 5.78
C HIS A 630 11.13 15.56 5.84
N LEU A 631 11.80 16.18 6.83
CA LEU A 631 11.92 17.64 6.91
C LEU A 631 12.72 18.22 5.72
N CYS A 632 13.78 17.54 5.26
CA CYS A 632 14.52 17.98 4.08
C CYS A 632 13.72 17.80 2.78
N ILE A 633 12.93 16.72 2.69
CA ILE A 633 12.02 16.45 1.56
C ILE A 633 10.92 17.50 1.50
N SER A 634 10.23 17.78 2.62
CA SER A 634 9.19 18.81 2.67
C SER A 634 9.75 20.22 2.40
N GLY A 635 11.01 20.47 2.77
CA GLY A 635 11.73 21.69 2.43
C GLY A 635 12.27 21.78 0.99
N ASN A 636 12.12 20.72 0.17
CA ASN A 636 12.70 20.61 -1.18
C ASN A 636 14.22 20.86 -1.24
N GLN A 637 14.98 20.29 -0.29
CA GLN A 637 16.43 20.49 -0.16
C GLN A 637 17.22 19.19 -0.46
N PRO A 638 17.44 18.83 -1.75
CA PRO A 638 18.07 17.56 -2.12
C PRO A 638 19.51 17.45 -1.61
N ASP A 639 20.29 18.53 -1.71
CA ASP A 639 21.71 18.53 -1.34
C ASP A 639 21.90 18.40 0.18
N ALA A 640 21.04 19.06 0.97
CA ALA A 640 21.05 18.92 2.43
C ALA A 640 20.64 17.50 2.87
N ALA A 641 19.65 16.91 2.19
CA ALA A 641 19.19 15.56 2.47
C ALA A 641 20.28 14.52 2.17
N LEU A 642 20.95 14.65 1.02
CA LEU A 642 22.04 13.75 0.63
C LEU A 642 23.27 13.94 1.54
N ALA A 643 23.64 15.18 1.87
CA ALA A 643 24.74 15.46 2.80
C ALA A 643 24.46 14.83 4.18
N TYR A 644 23.26 15.03 4.72
CA TYR A 644 22.85 14.40 5.98
C TYR A 644 22.95 12.87 5.92
N ALA A 645 22.48 12.25 4.83
CA ALA A 645 22.52 10.80 4.66
C ALA A 645 23.97 10.28 4.53
N CYS A 646 24.84 10.99 3.80
CA CYS A 646 26.25 10.64 3.66
C CYS A 646 27.02 10.78 4.99
N ASP A 647 26.81 11.86 5.73
CA ASP A 647 27.46 12.11 7.02
C ASP A 647 27.04 11.08 8.08
N ASN A 648 25.80 10.59 8.00
CA ASN A 648 25.23 9.63 8.96
C ASN A 648 25.17 8.19 8.42
N VAL A 649 25.85 7.86 7.33
CA VAL A 649 25.70 6.58 6.63
C VAL A 649 25.90 5.35 7.54
N ARG A 650 26.83 5.44 8.51
CA ARG A 650 27.07 4.38 9.50
C ARG A 650 25.89 4.20 10.46
N SER A 651 25.30 5.30 10.92
CA SER A 651 24.13 5.27 11.80
C SER A 651 22.91 4.72 11.07
N LEU A 652 22.71 5.12 9.81
CA LEU A 652 21.60 4.63 8.98
C LEU A 652 21.65 3.10 8.77
N ARG A 653 22.85 2.53 8.58
CA ARG A 653 23.03 1.07 8.49
C ARG A 653 22.82 0.38 9.84
N HIS A 654 23.32 0.96 10.94
CA HIS A 654 23.13 0.39 12.29
C HIS A 654 21.66 0.33 12.71
N GLU A 655 20.90 1.40 12.43
CA GLU A 655 19.48 1.53 12.76
C GLU A 655 18.54 0.87 11.72
N GLN A 656 19.10 0.20 10.70
CA GLN A 656 18.34 -0.45 9.61
C GLN A 656 17.39 0.50 8.85
N VAL A 657 17.80 1.76 8.65
CA VAL A 657 17.02 2.78 7.93
C VAL A 657 17.66 3.14 6.58
N PHE A 658 18.84 2.61 6.27
CA PHE A 658 19.57 2.93 5.03
C PHE A 658 18.71 2.77 3.76
N GLU A 659 18.10 1.60 3.56
CA GLU A 659 17.27 1.34 2.37
C GLU A 659 16.05 2.25 2.30
N TYR A 660 15.38 2.47 3.45
CA TYR A 660 14.25 3.39 3.54
C TYR A 660 14.62 4.83 3.13
N VAL A 661 15.79 5.31 3.58
CA VAL A 661 16.28 6.65 3.20
C VAL A 661 16.65 6.69 1.72
N ALA A 662 17.36 5.68 1.23
CA ALA A 662 17.75 5.61 -0.18
C ALA A 662 16.52 5.62 -1.10
N GLU A 663 15.53 4.78 -0.82
CA GLU A 663 14.27 4.71 -1.59
C GLU A 663 13.51 6.03 -1.55
N LYS A 664 13.36 6.65 -0.36
CA LYS A 664 12.67 7.94 -0.25
C LYS A 664 13.36 9.07 -1.01
N LEU A 665 14.69 9.11 -0.97
CA LEU A 665 15.46 10.11 -1.70
C LEU A 665 15.45 9.84 -3.21
N GLU A 666 15.58 8.59 -3.64
CA GLU A 666 15.55 8.23 -5.07
C GLU A 666 14.18 8.52 -5.68
N GLY A 667 13.09 8.23 -4.95
CA GLY A 667 11.73 8.54 -5.39
C GLY A 667 11.41 10.04 -5.46
N THR A 668 12.13 10.88 -4.71
CA THR A 668 11.90 12.34 -4.70
C THR A 668 12.89 13.10 -5.60
N PHE A 669 14.16 12.67 -5.63
CA PHE A 669 15.28 13.34 -6.29
C PHE A 669 16.15 12.37 -7.12
N PRO A 670 15.59 11.72 -8.16
CA PRO A 670 16.30 10.68 -8.92
C PRO A 670 17.53 11.21 -9.67
N GLU A 671 17.51 12.48 -10.10
CA GLU A 671 18.61 13.12 -10.85
C GLU A 671 19.93 13.15 -10.08
N ARG A 672 19.88 13.12 -8.73
CA ARG A 672 21.07 13.13 -7.88
C ARG A 672 21.70 11.75 -7.70
N MET A 673 21.02 10.68 -8.15
CA MET A 673 21.44 9.29 -7.99
C MET A 673 21.81 8.94 -6.53
N PRO A 674 20.93 9.23 -5.55
CA PRO A 674 21.27 9.11 -4.13
C PRO A 674 21.72 7.70 -3.75
N HIS A 675 21.11 6.64 -4.28
CA HIS A 675 21.52 5.28 -3.94
C HIS A 675 22.96 4.98 -4.41
N LEU A 676 23.29 5.30 -5.67
CA LEU A 676 24.64 5.14 -6.20
C LEU A 676 25.67 5.93 -5.37
N ARG A 677 25.35 7.19 -5.02
CA ARG A 677 26.24 8.04 -4.22
C ARG A 677 26.42 7.52 -2.79
N LEU A 678 25.37 7.01 -2.16
CA LEU A 678 25.45 6.42 -0.83
C LEU A 678 26.31 5.14 -0.83
N LEU A 679 26.24 4.30 -1.88
CA LEU A 679 27.13 3.15 -2.03
C LEU A 679 28.60 3.57 -2.24
N LEU A 680 28.85 4.59 -3.06
CA LEU A 680 30.19 5.15 -3.23
C LEU A 680 30.74 5.74 -1.92
N CYS A 681 29.90 6.41 -1.12
CA CYS A 681 30.29 6.86 0.21
C CYS A 681 30.54 5.70 1.18
N TRP A 682 29.75 4.62 1.08
CA TRP A 682 29.92 3.41 1.89
C TRP A 682 31.21 2.64 1.55
N LEU A 683 31.68 2.72 0.31
CA LEU A 683 32.94 2.10 -0.14
C LEU A 683 34.15 2.53 0.69
N ARG A 684 34.13 3.76 1.26
CA ARG A 684 35.15 4.25 2.19
C ARG A 684 35.27 3.42 3.47
N TYR A 685 34.19 2.75 3.87
CA TYR A 685 34.10 1.96 5.10
C TYR A 685 34.09 0.46 4.83
N ASN A 686 33.57 0.01 3.68
CA ASN A 686 33.43 -1.41 3.37
C ASN A 686 33.68 -1.72 1.88
N ARG A 687 34.69 -2.55 1.59
CA ARG A 687 34.99 -3.03 0.23
C ARG A 687 33.90 -3.91 -0.39
N GLY A 688 33.03 -4.52 0.42
CA GLY A 688 31.87 -5.27 -0.05
C GLY A 688 30.92 -4.44 -0.92
N ALA A 689 30.94 -3.10 -0.79
CA ALA A 689 30.17 -2.19 -1.62
C ALA A 689 30.51 -2.30 -3.13
N ILE A 690 31.68 -2.83 -3.51
CA ILE A 690 32.01 -3.09 -4.92
C ILE A 690 31.04 -4.10 -5.53
N VAL A 691 30.69 -5.16 -4.78
CA VAL A 691 29.75 -6.17 -5.26
C VAL A 691 28.35 -5.57 -5.41
N GLU A 692 27.88 -4.85 -4.39
CA GLU A 692 26.59 -4.13 -4.42
C GLU A 692 26.51 -3.14 -5.60
N LEU A 693 27.62 -2.46 -5.89
CA LEU A 693 27.72 -1.50 -7.00
C LEU A 693 27.72 -2.20 -8.36
N LEU A 694 28.43 -3.33 -8.53
CA LEU A 694 28.41 -4.09 -9.79
C LEU A 694 27.03 -4.71 -10.03
N GLU A 695 26.37 -5.25 -9.01
CA GLU A 695 24.99 -5.74 -9.10
C GLU A 695 24.01 -4.62 -9.43
N MET A 696 24.26 -3.41 -8.93
CA MET A 696 23.49 -2.22 -9.28
C MET A 696 23.71 -1.81 -10.75
N LEU A 697 24.95 -1.79 -11.24
CA LEU A 697 25.26 -1.53 -12.65
C LEU A 697 24.64 -2.58 -13.58
N GLU A 698 24.66 -3.85 -13.18
CA GLU A 698 24.01 -4.94 -13.90
C GLU A 698 22.49 -4.78 -13.95
N ARG A 699 21.87 -4.27 -12.89
CA ARG A 699 20.44 -3.92 -12.89
C ARG A 699 20.14 -2.74 -13.82
N TYR A 700 20.94 -1.67 -13.76
CA TYR A 700 20.78 -0.52 -14.64
C TYR A 700 20.91 -0.90 -16.11
N ARG A 701 21.78 -1.85 -16.43
CA ARG A 701 21.89 -2.41 -17.78
C ARG A 701 20.57 -2.98 -18.31
N ILE A 702 19.77 -3.60 -17.46
CA ILE A 702 18.50 -4.22 -17.87
C ILE A 702 17.39 -3.16 -17.96
N SER A 703 17.40 -2.17 -17.07
CA SER A 703 16.31 -1.20 -16.95
C SER A 703 16.49 0.09 -17.74
N GLU A 704 17.71 0.46 -18.12
CA GLU A 704 18.03 1.80 -18.64
C GLU A 704 18.53 1.79 -20.10
N SER A 705 18.45 2.97 -20.72
CA SER A 705 19.01 3.22 -22.05
C SER A 705 20.55 3.24 -22.03
N SER A 706 21.17 3.02 -23.21
CA SER A 706 22.64 3.04 -23.35
C SER A 706 23.27 4.36 -22.89
N GLU A 707 22.62 5.51 -23.17
CA GLU A 707 23.10 6.83 -22.77
C GLU A 707 23.08 7.05 -21.25
N GLN A 708 22.02 6.60 -20.57
CA GLN A 708 21.92 6.70 -19.11
C GLN A 708 22.95 5.81 -18.42
N LEU A 709 23.15 4.59 -18.94
CA LEU A 709 24.21 3.72 -18.45
C LEU A 709 25.58 4.36 -18.65
N LYS A 710 25.84 5.01 -19.79
CA LYS A 710 27.07 5.77 -20.06
C LYS A 710 27.29 6.86 -19.01
N LEU A 711 26.25 7.63 -18.67
CA LEU A 711 26.35 8.71 -17.67
C LEU A 711 26.64 8.18 -16.26
N ARG A 712 25.99 7.09 -15.84
CA ARG A 712 26.27 6.43 -14.55
C ARG A 712 27.68 5.84 -14.49
N LEU A 713 28.11 5.16 -15.57
CA LEU A 713 29.47 4.66 -15.69
C LEU A 713 30.49 5.80 -15.65
N GLY A 714 30.16 6.98 -16.20
CA GLY A 714 30.96 8.19 -16.05
C GLY A 714 31.19 8.59 -14.59
N VAL A 715 30.13 8.59 -13.76
CA VAL A 715 30.26 8.86 -12.31
C VAL A 715 31.14 7.81 -11.62
N VAL A 716 30.99 6.53 -12.00
CA VAL A 716 31.81 5.44 -11.46
C VAL A 716 33.28 5.61 -11.87
N LEU A 717 33.57 5.90 -13.14
CA LEU A 717 34.92 6.10 -13.66
C LEU A 717 35.61 7.37 -13.12
N GLN A 718 34.86 8.41 -12.76
CA GLN A 718 35.41 9.53 -12.00
C GLN A 718 35.92 9.07 -10.63
N ALA A 719 35.13 8.25 -9.93
CA ALA A 719 35.50 7.66 -8.64
C ALA A 719 36.66 6.66 -8.74
N VAL A 720 36.86 6.01 -9.89
CA VAL A 720 37.95 5.05 -10.12
C VAL A 720 39.33 5.66 -9.88
N THR A 721 39.50 6.97 -10.13
CA THR A 721 40.76 7.67 -9.84
C THR A 721 41.19 7.57 -8.37
N GLU A 722 40.23 7.47 -7.44
CA GLU A 722 40.48 7.27 -6.01
C GLU A 722 40.67 5.78 -5.64
N TYR A 723 40.15 4.85 -6.45
CA TYR A 723 40.07 3.42 -6.11
C TYR A 723 40.53 2.50 -7.27
N PRO A 724 41.82 2.11 -7.35
CA PRO A 724 42.33 1.24 -8.42
C PRO A 724 41.64 -0.13 -8.54
N ALA A 725 41.18 -0.69 -7.42
CA ALA A 725 40.43 -1.94 -7.41
C ALA A 725 39.09 -1.83 -8.16
N LEU A 726 38.46 -0.65 -8.13
CA LEU A 726 37.24 -0.37 -8.87
C LEU A 726 37.54 -0.34 -10.38
N GLN A 727 38.69 0.22 -10.81
CA GLN A 727 39.11 0.22 -12.22
C GLN A 727 39.15 -1.20 -12.79
N HIS A 728 39.87 -2.09 -12.10
CA HIS A 728 40.07 -3.46 -12.56
C HIS A 728 38.75 -4.22 -12.66
N ALA A 729 37.86 -4.04 -11.68
CA ALA A 729 36.55 -4.68 -11.65
C ALA A 729 35.64 -4.22 -12.80
N VAL A 730 35.58 -2.90 -13.06
CA VAL A 730 34.75 -2.32 -14.12
C VAL A 730 35.25 -2.72 -15.51
N VAL A 731 36.57 -2.69 -15.76
CA VAL A 731 37.15 -3.08 -17.06
C VAL A 731 36.92 -4.57 -17.34
N ARG A 732 37.12 -5.43 -16.33
CA ARG A 732 36.85 -6.87 -16.48
C ARG A 732 35.38 -7.15 -16.75
N TRP A 733 34.47 -6.38 -16.14
CA TRP A 733 33.04 -6.46 -16.44
C TRP A 733 32.76 -6.11 -17.91
N MET A 734 33.36 -5.07 -18.48
CA MET A 734 33.16 -4.67 -19.89
C MET A 734 33.71 -5.68 -20.92
N VAL A 735 34.85 -6.33 -20.66
CA VAL A 735 35.51 -7.22 -21.65
C VAL A 735 34.82 -8.59 -21.78
N ASN A 736 34.03 -9.00 -20.79
CA ASN A 736 33.32 -10.29 -20.81
C ASN A 736 32.10 -10.32 -21.75
N TYR A 737 31.72 -9.20 -22.36
CA TYR A 737 30.56 -9.14 -23.26
C TYR A 737 30.86 -9.78 -24.62
N PRO A 738 29.88 -10.44 -25.28
CA PRO A 738 30.05 -10.91 -26.65
C PRO A 738 30.18 -9.73 -27.61
N LEU A 739 30.94 -9.91 -28.68
CA LEU A 739 31.16 -8.86 -29.69
C LEU A 739 29.85 -8.40 -30.35
N GLU A 740 28.84 -9.28 -30.39
CA GLU A 740 27.54 -9.05 -31.01
C GLU A 740 26.62 -8.15 -30.15
N ASP A 741 27.03 -7.77 -28.94
CA ASP A 741 26.26 -6.85 -28.10
C ASP A 741 26.39 -5.41 -28.61
N ASP A 742 25.25 -4.76 -28.90
CA ASP A 742 25.17 -3.39 -29.44
C ASP A 742 25.93 -2.35 -28.60
N ARG A 743 26.15 -2.61 -27.32
CA ARG A 743 26.79 -1.68 -26.37
C ARG A 743 28.31 -1.71 -26.41
N VAL A 744 28.90 -2.76 -26.98
CA VAL A 744 30.35 -2.92 -27.11
C VAL A 744 30.94 -1.67 -27.77
N MET A 745 30.28 -1.12 -28.78
CA MET A 745 30.72 0.12 -29.42
C MET A 745 30.78 1.31 -28.43
N GLY A 746 29.73 1.51 -27.62
CA GLY A 746 29.70 2.57 -26.59
C GLY A 746 30.70 2.35 -25.45
N PHE A 747 31.00 1.10 -25.08
CA PHE A 747 32.07 0.80 -24.13
C PHE A 747 33.44 1.17 -24.68
N ALA A 748 33.68 0.91 -25.97
CA ALA A 748 34.92 1.29 -26.63
C ALA A 748 35.15 2.81 -26.59
N GLU A 749 34.10 3.61 -26.80
CA GLU A 749 34.15 5.08 -26.67
C GLU A 749 34.46 5.54 -25.24
N LEU A 750 33.75 5.00 -24.24
CA LEU A 750 33.92 5.41 -22.84
C LEU A 750 35.32 5.07 -22.30
N LEU A 751 35.88 3.94 -22.71
CA LEU A 751 37.26 3.55 -22.40
C LEU A 751 38.28 4.46 -23.10
N GLU A 752 38.00 4.91 -24.33
CA GLU A 752 38.80 5.90 -25.06
C GLU A 752 38.77 7.26 -24.35
N GLU A 753 37.59 7.76 -23.96
CA GLU A 753 37.40 9.04 -23.23
C GLU A 753 38.20 9.09 -21.91
N HIS A 754 38.26 7.97 -21.17
CA HIS A 754 38.94 7.89 -19.87
C HIS A 754 40.37 7.31 -19.96
N SER A 755 40.92 7.16 -21.18
CA SER A 755 42.31 6.71 -21.43
C SER A 755 42.69 5.36 -20.79
N VAL A 756 41.80 4.37 -20.86
CA VAL A 756 42.03 3.03 -20.30
C VAL A 756 42.77 2.14 -21.32
N VAL A 757 43.85 1.46 -20.90
CA VAL A 757 44.69 0.60 -21.77
C VAL A 757 44.39 -0.89 -21.55
N ILE A 758 44.30 -1.68 -22.63
CA ILE A 758 44.16 -3.15 -22.63
C ILE A 758 45.38 -3.77 -23.31
N ASP A 759 46.24 -4.45 -22.56
CA ASP A 759 47.53 -4.95 -23.06
C ASP A 759 47.45 -6.30 -23.81
N GLU A 760 46.53 -7.20 -23.44
CA GLU A 760 46.39 -8.53 -24.03
C GLU A 760 44.94 -8.85 -24.46
N PRO A 761 44.59 -8.75 -25.76
CA PRO A 761 43.24 -9.08 -26.22
C PRO A 761 43.04 -10.59 -26.34
N GLN A 762 42.49 -11.22 -25.30
CA GLN A 762 42.19 -12.66 -25.28
C GLN A 762 40.80 -13.02 -25.87
N THR A 763 39.89 -12.04 -25.95
CA THR A 763 38.52 -12.21 -26.48
C THR A 763 38.34 -11.45 -27.80
N LEU A 764 37.33 -11.82 -28.59
CA LEU A 764 36.97 -11.08 -29.81
C LEU A 764 36.61 -9.62 -29.49
N THR A 765 35.93 -9.39 -28.37
CA THR A 765 35.56 -8.06 -27.86
C THR A 765 36.77 -7.23 -27.47
N ALA A 766 37.75 -7.84 -26.78
CA ALA A 766 39.01 -7.17 -26.49
C ALA A 766 39.79 -6.86 -27.78
N LEU A 767 39.82 -7.79 -28.75
CA LEU A 767 40.45 -7.56 -30.05
C LEU A 767 39.74 -6.43 -30.82
N PHE A 768 38.42 -6.35 -30.73
CA PHE A 768 37.63 -5.25 -31.27
C PHE A 768 37.97 -3.92 -30.59
N PHE A 769 38.02 -3.85 -29.25
CA PHE A 769 38.42 -2.65 -28.50
C PHE A 769 39.83 -2.17 -28.89
N VAL A 770 40.77 -3.11 -29.02
CA VAL A 770 42.13 -2.80 -29.46
C VAL A 770 42.16 -2.33 -30.92
N SER A 771 41.38 -2.95 -31.82
CA SER A 771 41.28 -2.55 -33.23
C SER A 771 40.62 -1.18 -33.38
N TRP A 772 39.56 -0.93 -32.59
CA TRP A 772 38.86 0.35 -32.48
C TRP A 772 39.81 1.45 -32.01
N ALA A 773 40.54 1.22 -30.92
CA ALA A 773 41.54 2.17 -30.42
C ALA A 773 42.67 2.43 -31.44
N ASN A 774 42.99 1.46 -32.32
CA ASN A 774 44.02 1.58 -33.35
C ASN A 774 43.52 2.13 -34.71
N ARG A 775 42.21 2.28 -34.93
CA ARG A 775 41.61 2.63 -36.25
C ARG A 775 42.27 3.84 -36.91
N ASN A 776 42.51 4.89 -36.13
CA ASN A 776 43.11 6.13 -36.59
C ASN A 776 44.66 6.09 -36.60
N ARG A 777 45.26 5.23 -35.77
CA ARG A 777 46.71 5.21 -35.53
C ARG A 777 47.46 4.22 -36.44
N ARG A 778 46.84 3.07 -36.77
CA ARG A 778 47.42 1.99 -37.57
C ARG A 778 46.33 1.29 -38.43
N PRO A 779 45.83 1.95 -39.49
CA PRO A 779 44.65 1.49 -40.24
C PRO A 779 44.83 0.10 -40.89
N ALA A 780 46.01 -0.22 -41.41
CA ALA A 780 46.28 -1.54 -42.00
C ALA A 780 46.18 -2.69 -40.97
N LEU A 781 46.57 -2.45 -39.72
CA LEU A 781 46.41 -3.45 -38.65
C LEU A 781 44.94 -3.58 -38.23
N ALA A 782 44.21 -2.46 -38.19
CA ALA A 782 42.78 -2.48 -37.90
C ALA A 782 41.99 -3.23 -38.98
N ALA A 783 42.23 -2.92 -40.26
CA ALA A 783 41.59 -3.60 -41.40
C ALA A 783 41.83 -5.12 -41.37
N ARG A 784 43.08 -5.53 -41.12
CA ARG A 784 43.42 -6.95 -40.94
C ARG A 784 42.67 -7.57 -39.76
N GLY A 785 42.63 -6.90 -38.61
CA GLY A 785 41.91 -7.37 -37.42
C GLY A 785 40.42 -7.58 -37.69
N PHE A 786 39.76 -6.63 -38.37
CA PHE A 786 38.35 -6.77 -38.77
C PHE A 786 38.13 -7.90 -39.79
N CYS A 787 39.01 -8.04 -40.78
CA CYS A 787 38.93 -9.11 -41.78
C CYS A 787 39.14 -10.51 -41.16
N ASP A 788 40.07 -10.64 -40.21
CA ASP A 788 40.34 -11.87 -39.46
C ASP A 788 39.11 -12.30 -38.63
N ILE A 789 38.35 -11.32 -38.09
CA ILE A 789 37.07 -11.58 -37.41
C ILE A 789 36.02 -12.08 -38.43
N ALA A 790 35.87 -11.41 -39.58
CA ALA A 790 34.86 -11.75 -40.59
C ALA A 790 35.04 -13.15 -41.21
N ARG A 791 36.28 -13.54 -41.53
CA ARG A 791 36.62 -14.88 -42.10
C ARG A 791 36.87 -15.95 -41.05
N GLY A 792 36.83 -15.60 -39.77
CA GLY A 792 37.20 -16.49 -38.69
C GLY A 792 36.35 -17.75 -38.64
N ARG A 793 36.98 -18.87 -38.23
CA ARG A 793 36.29 -20.16 -38.02
C ARG A 793 35.38 -20.19 -36.79
N ARG A 794 35.45 -19.16 -35.94
CA ARG A 794 34.59 -19.06 -34.74
C ARG A 794 33.15 -18.79 -35.18
N ARG A 795 32.19 -19.38 -34.47
CA ARG A 795 30.77 -19.09 -34.64
C ARG A 795 30.53 -17.60 -34.42
N LEU A 796 30.00 -16.90 -35.42
CA LEU A 796 29.67 -15.47 -35.38
C LEU A 796 28.51 -15.24 -36.34
N ALA A 797 27.51 -14.49 -35.90
CA ALA A 797 26.35 -14.16 -36.71
C ALA A 797 26.74 -13.46 -38.02
N LEU A 798 26.05 -13.82 -39.10
CA LEU A 798 26.29 -13.28 -40.43
C LEU A 798 26.29 -11.73 -40.47
N PRO A 799 25.38 -11.00 -39.79
CA PRO A 799 25.40 -9.53 -39.76
C PRO A 799 26.69 -8.95 -39.15
N SER A 800 27.21 -9.58 -38.09
CA SER A 800 28.46 -9.17 -37.44
C SER A 800 29.67 -9.42 -38.34
N ARG A 801 29.68 -10.52 -39.11
CA ARG A 801 30.69 -10.76 -40.16
C ARG A 801 30.62 -9.69 -41.25
N ILE A 802 29.40 -9.35 -41.68
CA ILE A 802 29.15 -8.30 -42.68
C ILE A 802 29.61 -6.93 -42.15
N LEU A 803 29.35 -6.60 -40.89
CA LEU A 803 29.85 -5.36 -40.26
C LEU A 803 31.38 -5.33 -40.26
N CYS A 804 32.02 -6.43 -39.84
CA CYS A 804 33.47 -6.50 -39.80
C CYS A 804 34.11 -6.42 -41.20
N ILE A 805 33.56 -7.09 -42.22
CA ILE A 805 34.11 -6.99 -43.59
C ILE A 805 33.85 -5.60 -44.20
N LYS A 806 32.74 -4.93 -43.86
CA LYS A 806 32.50 -3.54 -44.26
C LYS A 806 33.54 -2.60 -43.64
N LEU A 807 33.82 -2.74 -42.34
CA LEU A 807 34.89 -1.99 -41.68
C LEU A 807 36.26 -2.29 -42.30
N ALA A 808 36.54 -3.55 -42.64
CA ALA A 808 37.78 -3.90 -43.34
C ALA A 808 37.89 -3.23 -44.72
N LEU A 809 36.83 -3.29 -45.54
CA LEU A 809 36.77 -2.68 -46.88
C LEU A 809 36.83 -1.14 -46.83
N GLU A 810 36.28 -0.51 -45.79
CA GLU A 810 36.37 0.93 -45.56
C GLU A 810 37.82 1.38 -45.36
N PHE A 811 38.62 0.56 -44.65
CA PHE A 811 40.00 0.90 -44.34
C PHE A 811 41.03 0.33 -45.34
N ALA A 812 40.72 -0.73 -46.09
CA ALA A 812 41.56 -1.28 -47.17
C ALA A 812 40.79 -2.24 -48.13
N PRO A 813 40.33 -1.82 -49.32
CA PRO A 813 39.53 -2.68 -50.21
C PRO A 813 40.36 -3.59 -51.15
N THR A 814 40.04 -4.88 -51.23
CA THR A 814 40.62 -5.84 -52.19
C THR A 814 39.58 -6.66 -52.97
N VAL A 815 39.93 -7.15 -54.17
CA VAL A 815 39.04 -8.00 -55.01
C VAL A 815 38.62 -9.28 -54.27
N SER A 816 39.53 -9.85 -53.47
CA SER A 816 39.20 -11.03 -52.65
C SER A 816 38.16 -10.71 -51.58
N GLU A 817 38.21 -9.54 -50.95
CA GLU A 817 37.23 -9.13 -49.92
C GLU A 817 35.88 -8.75 -50.52
N GLN A 818 35.87 -8.21 -51.74
CA GLN A 818 34.64 -7.99 -52.52
C GLN A 818 33.92 -9.31 -52.83
N LEU A 819 34.67 -10.33 -53.22
CA LEU A 819 34.12 -11.68 -53.43
C LEU A 819 33.57 -12.28 -52.13
N VAL A 820 34.29 -12.14 -51.01
CA VAL A 820 33.80 -12.58 -49.70
C VAL A 820 32.49 -11.88 -49.34
N TYR A 821 32.40 -10.56 -49.53
CA TYR A 821 31.18 -9.80 -49.27
C TYR A 821 30.02 -10.28 -50.15
N PHE A 822 30.26 -10.49 -51.45
CA PHE A 822 29.27 -11.03 -52.38
C PHE A 822 28.75 -12.42 -51.94
N VAL A 823 29.64 -13.34 -51.56
CA VAL A 823 29.27 -14.67 -51.08
C VAL A 823 28.45 -14.61 -49.79
N LEU A 824 28.81 -13.72 -48.85
CA LEU A 824 28.04 -13.53 -47.61
C LEU A 824 26.60 -13.03 -47.89
N LEU A 825 26.39 -12.22 -48.92
CA LEU A 825 25.07 -11.75 -49.33
C LEU A 825 24.22 -12.86 -49.97
N LEU A 826 24.80 -13.67 -50.87
CA LEU A 826 24.09 -14.82 -51.45
C LEU A 826 23.74 -15.87 -50.39
N GLN A 827 24.61 -16.05 -49.41
CA GLN A 827 24.38 -16.91 -48.25
C GLN A 827 23.21 -16.40 -47.38
N GLU A 828 23.09 -15.09 -47.20
CA GLU A 828 21.94 -14.46 -46.54
C GLU A 828 20.64 -14.74 -47.32
N GLU A 829 20.65 -14.50 -48.63
CA GLU A 829 19.49 -14.72 -49.52
C GLU A 829 19.02 -16.20 -49.50
N LEU A 830 19.95 -17.16 -49.58
CA LEU A 830 19.61 -18.58 -49.52
C LEU A 830 19.02 -18.98 -48.16
N ALA A 831 19.61 -18.49 -47.06
CA ALA A 831 19.11 -18.77 -45.72
C ALA A 831 17.67 -18.28 -45.55
N GLU A 832 17.38 -17.06 -46.02
CA GLU A 832 16.04 -16.48 -45.98
C GLU A 832 15.04 -17.28 -46.81
N ALA A 833 15.43 -17.72 -48.01
CA ALA A 833 14.58 -18.50 -48.89
C ALA A 833 14.20 -19.87 -48.29
N ILE A 834 15.20 -20.59 -47.76
CA ILE A 834 15.00 -21.90 -47.11
C ILE A 834 14.12 -21.75 -45.87
N GLU A 835 14.42 -20.78 -45.00
CA GLU A 835 13.61 -20.52 -43.81
C GLU A 835 12.17 -20.14 -44.17
N ALA A 836 11.95 -19.31 -45.19
CA ALA A 836 10.61 -18.91 -45.62
C ALA A 836 9.79 -20.12 -46.11
N ALA A 837 10.42 -21.04 -46.85
CA ALA A 837 9.77 -22.27 -47.28
C ALA A 837 9.54 -23.24 -46.11
N TRP A 838 10.52 -23.41 -45.23
CA TRP A 838 10.39 -24.30 -44.07
C TRP A 838 9.27 -23.87 -43.13
N ARG A 839 9.11 -22.55 -42.90
CA ARG A 839 7.97 -22.00 -42.14
C ARG A 839 6.61 -22.31 -42.80
N ALA A 840 6.55 -22.40 -44.13
CA ALA A 840 5.31 -22.68 -44.86
C ALA A 840 4.93 -24.18 -44.83
N ASP A 841 5.91 -25.09 -44.88
CA ASP A 841 5.70 -26.54 -44.99
C ASP A 841 5.76 -27.33 -43.66
N ALA A 842 5.95 -26.64 -42.53
CA ALA A 842 6.10 -27.26 -41.20
C ALA A 842 4.94 -28.20 -40.76
N ALA A 843 3.82 -28.24 -41.49
CA ALA A 843 2.69 -29.11 -41.19
C ALA A 843 2.84 -30.57 -41.67
N GLN A 844 3.79 -30.89 -42.58
CA GLN A 844 3.81 -32.22 -43.26
C GLN A 844 5.21 -32.85 -43.44
N SER A 845 6.24 -32.41 -42.73
CA SER A 845 7.61 -32.92 -42.93
C SER A 845 7.96 -34.09 -42.00
N ASP A 846 8.60 -35.14 -42.55
CA ASP A 846 9.26 -36.20 -41.76
C ASP A 846 10.45 -35.61 -40.96
N SER A 847 10.62 -36.04 -39.71
CA SER A 847 11.60 -35.47 -38.75
C SER A 847 13.06 -35.48 -39.23
N TRP A 848 13.43 -36.42 -40.11
CA TRP A 848 14.78 -36.46 -40.69
C TRP A 848 15.04 -35.28 -41.65
N ARG A 849 14.00 -34.81 -42.36
CA ARG A 849 14.13 -33.66 -43.26
C ARG A 849 14.29 -32.36 -42.47
N GLU A 850 13.53 -32.20 -41.39
CA GLU A 850 13.62 -31.00 -40.53
C GLU A 850 15.03 -30.83 -39.96
N GLY A 851 15.64 -31.89 -39.42
CA GLY A 851 16.99 -31.81 -38.85
C GLY A 851 18.08 -31.49 -39.88
N LYS A 852 17.88 -31.86 -41.16
CA LYS A 852 18.79 -31.48 -42.24
C LYS A 852 18.65 -29.99 -42.58
N VAL A 853 17.42 -29.50 -42.77
CA VAL A 853 17.15 -28.08 -43.07
C VAL A 853 17.67 -27.16 -41.98
N GLU A 854 17.45 -27.51 -40.72
CA GLU A 854 17.93 -26.73 -39.58
C GLU A 854 19.47 -26.64 -39.55
N ALA A 855 20.17 -27.75 -39.81
CA ALA A 855 21.63 -27.77 -39.85
C ALA A 855 22.18 -26.91 -41.00
N ASP A 856 21.56 -26.98 -42.18
CA ASP A 856 21.96 -26.21 -43.35
C ASP A 856 21.76 -24.69 -43.12
N VAL A 857 20.63 -24.29 -42.50
CA VAL A 857 20.37 -22.89 -42.13
C VAL A 857 21.35 -22.41 -41.05
N ASP A 858 21.66 -23.23 -40.03
CA ASP A 858 22.66 -22.88 -39.01
C ASP A 858 24.05 -22.66 -39.64
N GLU A 859 24.43 -23.51 -40.61
CA GLU A 859 25.65 -23.36 -41.41
C GLU A 859 25.67 -22.00 -42.12
N LEU A 860 24.58 -21.65 -42.84
CA LEU A 860 24.43 -20.38 -43.58
C LEU A 860 24.33 -19.14 -42.67
N ARG A 861 23.89 -19.26 -41.41
CA ARG A 861 23.74 -18.08 -40.52
C ARG A 861 24.98 -17.80 -39.67
N HIS A 862 25.82 -18.80 -39.41
CA HIS A 862 26.89 -18.69 -38.41
C HIS A 862 28.28 -19.08 -38.90
N SER A 863 28.38 -19.79 -40.03
CA SER A 863 29.65 -20.20 -40.64
C SER A 863 29.83 -19.51 -41.99
N TYR A 864 31.07 -19.18 -42.35
CA TYR A 864 31.35 -18.67 -43.69
C TYR A 864 31.46 -19.85 -44.68
N LEU A 865 30.64 -19.87 -45.75
CA LEU A 865 30.67 -20.89 -46.80
C LEU A 865 31.49 -20.45 -48.01
N ASP A 866 32.08 -21.42 -48.70
CA ASP A 866 32.68 -21.21 -50.02
C ASP A 866 31.64 -21.34 -51.15
N GLU A 867 32.00 -20.83 -52.33
CA GLU A 867 31.11 -20.79 -53.51
C GLU A 867 30.60 -22.18 -53.90
N ARG A 868 31.46 -23.21 -53.81
CA ARG A 868 31.12 -24.58 -54.19
C ARG A 868 30.10 -25.21 -53.25
N ARG A 869 30.28 -25.05 -51.93
CA ARG A 869 29.33 -25.57 -50.93
C ARG A 869 27.99 -24.85 -51.06
N LEU A 870 28.00 -23.53 -51.29
CA LEU A 870 26.78 -22.75 -51.50
C LEU A 870 26.00 -23.21 -52.74
N PHE A 871 26.68 -23.46 -53.87
CA PHE A 871 26.05 -23.95 -55.10
C PHE A 871 25.35 -25.31 -54.94
N GLN A 872 26.00 -26.24 -54.23
CA GLN A 872 25.45 -27.56 -53.94
C GLN A 872 24.20 -27.45 -53.07
N LEU A 873 24.28 -26.65 -52.01
CA LEU A 873 23.19 -26.45 -51.08
C LEU A 873 21.98 -25.83 -51.78
N ALA A 874 22.19 -24.80 -52.61
CA ALA A 874 21.13 -24.19 -53.40
C ALA A 874 20.42 -25.18 -54.34
N GLY A 875 21.15 -26.14 -54.93
CA GLY A 875 20.56 -27.17 -55.79
C GLY A 875 19.64 -28.17 -55.06
N GLU A 876 19.94 -28.46 -53.79
CA GLU A 876 19.08 -29.33 -52.97
C GLU A 876 17.73 -28.66 -52.66
N TYR A 877 17.71 -27.33 -52.58
CA TYR A 877 16.53 -26.50 -52.30
C TYR A 877 15.99 -25.79 -53.55
N LYS A 878 16.15 -26.41 -54.72
CA LYS A 878 15.78 -25.78 -56.01
C LYS A 878 14.32 -25.33 -56.07
N GLU A 879 13.41 -26.07 -55.46
CA GLU A 879 11.97 -25.77 -55.39
C GLU A 879 11.62 -24.68 -54.36
N GLN A 880 12.57 -24.23 -53.54
CA GLN A 880 12.39 -23.23 -52.50
C GLN A 880 13.06 -21.90 -52.85
N GLY A 881 13.44 -21.71 -54.12
CA GLY A 881 14.18 -20.54 -54.60
C GLY A 881 15.68 -20.80 -54.79
N GLY A 882 16.17 -21.99 -54.43
CA GLY A 882 17.57 -22.38 -54.66
C GLY A 882 17.97 -22.37 -56.14
N ALA A 883 17.03 -22.62 -57.07
CA ALA A 883 17.29 -22.49 -58.51
C ALA A 883 17.71 -21.07 -58.91
N LYS A 884 17.19 -20.03 -58.23
CA LYS A 884 17.59 -18.64 -58.44
C LYS A 884 19.03 -18.39 -57.98
N VAL A 885 19.36 -18.81 -56.75
CA VAL A 885 20.72 -18.69 -56.20
C VAL A 885 21.73 -19.45 -57.06
N GLN A 886 21.37 -20.63 -57.58
CA GLN A 886 22.21 -21.34 -58.54
C GLN A 886 22.40 -20.52 -59.83
N LEU A 887 21.34 -19.95 -60.39
CA LEU A 887 21.41 -19.13 -61.60
C LEU A 887 22.30 -17.88 -61.40
N ASP A 888 22.21 -17.21 -60.24
CA ASP A 888 23.05 -16.07 -59.86
C ASP A 888 24.53 -16.44 -59.65
N LEU A 889 24.80 -17.61 -59.08
CA LEU A 889 26.16 -18.16 -59.03
C LEU A 889 26.69 -18.51 -60.43
N LEU A 890 25.86 -19.06 -61.33
CA LEU A 890 26.28 -19.37 -62.70
C LEU A 890 26.58 -18.11 -63.53
N LYS A 891 26.02 -16.95 -63.16
CA LYS A 891 26.30 -15.66 -63.84
C LYS A 891 27.77 -15.25 -63.73
N VAL A 892 28.45 -15.60 -62.63
CA VAL A 892 29.90 -15.38 -62.48
C VAL A 892 30.74 -16.52 -63.10
N HIS A 893 30.10 -17.53 -63.71
CA HIS A 893 30.72 -18.70 -64.35
C HIS A 893 30.16 -18.97 -65.77
N PRO A 894 30.54 -18.17 -66.79
CA PRO A 894 29.99 -18.28 -68.16
C PRO A 894 30.37 -19.59 -68.90
N GLU A 895 31.33 -20.35 -68.40
CA GLU A 895 31.84 -21.62 -68.98
C GLU A 895 30.87 -22.82 -68.80
N THR A 896 29.69 -22.60 -68.23
CA THR A 896 28.78 -23.67 -67.81
C THR A 896 28.07 -24.35 -69.00
N PRO A 897 27.96 -25.71 -69.04
CA PRO A 897 27.29 -26.40 -70.14
C PRO A 897 25.81 -26.02 -70.29
N GLU A 898 25.35 -25.77 -71.53
CA GLU A 898 23.97 -25.33 -71.83
C GLU A 898 22.91 -26.25 -71.21
N LYS A 899 23.16 -27.57 -71.16
CA LYS A 899 22.25 -28.54 -70.54
C LYS A 899 21.96 -28.22 -69.06
N VAL A 900 22.96 -27.80 -68.29
CA VAL A 900 22.79 -27.46 -66.87
C VAL A 900 21.94 -26.19 -66.75
N THR A 901 22.18 -25.20 -67.62
CA THR A 901 21.37 -23.98 -67.68
C THR A 901 19.93 -24.27 -68.05
N VAL A 902 19.69 -25.16 -69.04
CA VAL A 902 18.33 -25.60 -69.42
C VAL A 902 17.61 -26.27 -68.26
N GLU A 903 18.29 -27.15 -67.51
CA GLU A 903 17.72 -27.82 -66.34
C GLU A 903 17.35 -26.82 -65.23
N VAL A 904 18.27 -25.90 -64.87
CA VAL A 904 18.02 -24.87 -63.85
C VAL A 904 16.90 -23.91 -64.28
N LEU A 905 16.82 -23.56 -65.57
CA LEU A 905 15.74 -22.72 -66.09
C LEU A 905 14.39 -23.42 -66.06
N HIS A 906 14.37 -24.72 -66.38
CA HIS A 906 13.16 -25.51 -66.26
C HIS A 906 12.69 -25.57 -64.80
N ASP A 907 13.62 -25.86 -63.87
CA ASP A 907 13.35 -25.89 -62.42
C ASP A 907 12.85 -24.53 -61.90
N LEU A 908 13.45 -23.42 -62.35
CA LEU A 908 13.01 -22.07 -62.00
C LEU A 908 11.62 -21.74 -62.54
N LEU A 909 11.33 -22.08 -63.80
CA LEU A 909 10.01 -21.87 -64.40
C LEU A 909 8.93 -22.69 -63.69
N GLU A 910 9.21 -23.95 -63.38
CA GLU A 910 8.30 -24.82 -62.64
C GLU A 910 8.07 -24.29 -61.22
N PHE A 911 9.12 -23.83 -60.54
CA PHE A 911 9.03 -23.17 -59.24
C PHE A 911 8.08 -21.97 -59.26
N LEU A 912 8.25 -21.07 -60.25
CA LEU A 912 7.42 -19.87 -60.37
C LEU A 912 5.95 -20.20 -60.63
N ILE A 913 5.67 -21.21 -61.47
CA ILE A 913 4.30 -21.68 -61.72
C ILE A 913 3.69 -22.26 -60.45
N ARG A 914 4.44 -23.10 -59.71
CA ARG A 914 3.98 -23.66 -58.43
C ARG A 914 3.69 -22.58 -57.40
N LYS A 915 4.39 -21.44 -57.44
CA LYS A 915 4.12 -20.25 -56.61
C LYS A 915 2.84 -19.49 -57.01
N GLY A 916 2.09 -19.97 -58.00
CA GLY A 916 0.82 -19.40 -58.43
C GLY A 916 0.95 -18.39 -59.59
N MET A 917 2.14 -18.25 -60.18
CA MET A 917 2.33 -17.42 -61.36
C MET A 917 1.77 -18.13 -62.59
N SER A 918 1.08 -17.39 -63.47
CA SER A 918 0.67 -17.95 -64.75
C SER A 918 1.89 -18.28 -65.61
N ALA A 919 1.81 -19.30 -66.47
CA ALA A 919 2.93 -19.69 -67.33
C ALA A 919 3.44 -18.53 -68.21
N THR A 920 2.54 -17.63 -68.63
CA THR A 920 2.87 -16.42 -69.40
C THR A 920 3.63 -15.38 -68.59
N GLU A 921 3.26 -15.17 -67.32
CA GLU A 921 3.98 -14.27 -66.42
C GLU A 921 5.34 -14.84 -65.99
N ALA A 922 5.42 -16.15 -65.71
CA ALA A 922 6.66 -16.81 -65.32
C ALA A 922 7.72 -16.69 -66.42
N ALA A 923 7.34 -17.03 -67.67
CA ALA A 923 8.21 -16.85 -68.81
C ALA A 923 8.64 -15.39 -69.02
N ARG A 924 7.71 -14.43 -68.91
CA ARG A 924 8.00 -13.01 -69.07
C ARG A 924 9.03 -12.51 -68.05
N ASN A 925 8.88 -12.87 -66.78
CA ASN A 925 9.74 -12.37 -65.71
C ASN A 925 11.16 -12.93 -65.81
N VAL A 926 11.31 -14.25 -66.00
CA VAL A 926 12.62 -14.89 -66.11
C VAL A 926 13.40 -14.38 -67.33
N VAL A 927 12.73 -14.22 -68.48
CA VAL A 927 13.37 -13.69 -69.68
C VAL A 927 13.87 -12.26 -69.44
N ARG A 928 13.03 -11.38 -68.87
CA ARG A 928 13.41 -9.98 -68.62
C ARG A 928 14.60 -9.84 -67.66
N GLU A 929 14.69 -10.71 -66.67
CA GLU A 929 15.75 -10.64 -65.65
C GLU A 929 17.06 -11.26 -66.14
N TYR A 930 17.02 -12.39 -66.86
CA TYR A 930 18.20 -13.19 -67.14
C TYR A 930 18.68 -13.16 -68.59
N TYR A 931 17.86 -12.78 -69.58
CA TYR A 931 18.24 -12.95 -71.00
C TYR A 931 19.54 -12.22 -71.37
N ASP A 932 19.69 -10.97 -70.96
CA ASP A 932 20.91 -10.15 -71.22
C ASP A 932 22.08 -10.52 -70.29
N GLY A 933 21.85 -11.35 -69.27
CA GLY A 933 22.87 -11.77 -68.30
C GLY A 933 23.81 -12.87 -68.81
N TYR A 934 23.42 -13.60 -69.85
CA TYR A 934 24.18 -14.72 -70.42
C TYR A 934 24.73 -14.36 -71.80
N ALA A 935 26.05 -14.50 -71.97
CA ALA A 935 26.74 -14.08 -73.20
C ALA A 935 26.26 -14.80 -74.49
N ALA A 936 25.75 -16.04 -74.39
CA ALA A 936 25.24 -16.82 -75.53
C ALA A 936 23.72 -16.65 -75.78
N GLY A 937 23.05 -15.83 -74.97
CA GLY A 937 21.58 -15.79 -74.89
C GLY A 937 21.00 -16.96 -74.10
N LEU A 938 19.77 -16.79 -73.61
CA LEU A 938 19.05 -17.84 -72.89
C LEU A 938 18.41 -18.83 -73.88
N PRO A 939 18.47 -20.16 -73.66
CA PRO A 939 17.79 -21.13 -74.50
C PRO A 939 16.26 -20.91 -74.49
N LEU A 940 15.63 -20.77 -75.66
CA LEU A 940 14.20 -20.41 -75.78
C LEU A 940 13.23 -21.60 -75.60
N LEU A 941 13.72 -22.84 -75.78
CA LEU A 941 12.91 -24.06 -75.77
C LEU A 941 12.07 -24.24 -74.49
N PRO A 942 12.60 -24.05 -73.26
CA PRO A 942 11.82 -24.23 -72.04
C PRO A 942 10.59 -23.31 -71.98
N PHE A 943 10.71 -22.08 -72.46
CA PHE A 943 9.61 -21.11 -72.46
C PHE A 943 8.51 -21.51 -73.45
N VAL A 944 8.88 -21.86 -74.69
CA VAL A 944 7.87 -22.19 -75.72
C VAL A 944 7.17 -23.50 -75.42
N ALA A 945 7.92 -24.51 -74.95
CA ALA A 945 7.33 -25.79 -74.54
C ALA A 945 6.31 -25.61 -73.41
N LEU A 946 6.65 -24.82 -72.39
CA LEU A 946 5.77 -24.51 -71.28
C LEU A 946 4.49 -23.80 -71.76
N LEU A 947 4.62 -22.71 -72.52
CA LEU A 947 3.47 -21.91 -72.95
C LEU A 947 2.50 -22.71 -73.83
N ALA A 948 3.03 -23.55 -74.72
CA ALA A 948 2.23 -24.39 -75.59
C ALA A 948 1.49 -25.50 -74.82
N GLN A 949 2.10 -26.09 -73.78
CA GLN A 949 1.40 -27.04 -72.88
C GLN A 949 0.21 -26.39 -72.17
N HIS A 950 0.28 -25.08 -71.89
CA HIS A 950 -0.80 -24.31 -71.29
C HIS A 950 -1.83 -23.76 -72.31
N GLY A 951 -1.79 -24.22 -73.57
CA GLY A 951 -2.82 -23.91 -74.58
C GLY A 951 -2.68 -22.54 -75.25
N VAL A 952 -1.56 -21.83 -75.06
CA VAL A 952 -1.32 -20.51 -75.65
C VAL A 952 -1.07 -20.65 -77.16
N SER A 953 -1.70 -19.78 -77.96
CA SER A 953 -1.57 -19.83 -79.42
C SER A 953 -0.19 -19.37 -79.90
N THR A 954 0.22 -19.73 -81.12
CA THR A 954 1.51 -19.32 -81.70
C THR A 954 1.68 -17.79 -81.72
N GLU A 955 0.61 -17.05 -82.00
CA GLU A 955 0.62 -15.59 -82.05
C GLU A 955 0.85 -14.98 -80.65
N GLU A 956 0.18 -15.52 -79.64
CA GLU A 956 0.34 -15.07 -78.26
C GLU A 956 1.73 -15.43 -77.70
N ILE A 957 2.30 -16.58 -78.05
CA ILE A 957 3.67 -16.96 -77.63
C ILE A 957 4.70 -16.00 -78.22
N ALA A 958 4.62 -15.74 -79.53
CA ALA A 958 5.56 -14.85 -80.22
C ALA A 958 5.51 -13.42 -79.67
N THR A 959 4.31 -12.88 -79.50
CA THR A 959 4.11 -11.53 -78.95
C THR A 959 4.60 -11.42 -77.50
N LEU A 960 4.44 -12.48 -76.70
CA LEU A 960 4.94 -12.53 -75.33
C LEU A 960 6.48 -12.49 -75.28
N LEU A 961 7.17 -13.32 -76.05
CA LEU A 961 8.64 -13.36 -76.03
C LEU A 961 9.25 -12.01 -76.47
N GLN A 962 8.69 -11.40 -77.52
CA GLN A 962 9.16 -10.10 -78.02
C GLN A 962 8.91 -8.97 -77.03
N SER A 963 7.71 -8.91 -76.44
CA SER A 963 7.40 -7.92 -75.40
C SER A 963 8.18 -8.14 -74.09
N SER A 964 8.81 -9.31 -73.93
CA SER A 964 9.69 -9.64 -72.81
C SER A 964 11.16 -9.32 -73.07
N GLY A 965 11.53 -8.85 -74.27
CA GLY A 965 12.89 -8.43 -74.61
C GLY A 965 13.63 -9.34 -75.57
N VAL A 966 13.05 -10.48 -75.98
CA VAL A 966 13.70 -11.36 -76.98
C VAL A 966 13.65 -10.69 -78.35
N PRO A 967 14.79 -10.56 -79.06
CA PRO A 967 14.82 -9.96 -80.40
C PRO A 967 13.87 -10.67 -81.38
N THR A 968 13.13 -9.91 -82.18
CA THR A 968 12.17 -10.44 -83.17
C THR A 968 12.80 -11.50 -84.08
N TYR A 969 14.06 -11.31 -84.48
CA TYR A 969 14.80 -12.27 -85.32
C TYR A 969 14.96 -13.64 -84.63
N ALA A 970 15.36 -13.68 -83.36
CA ALA A 970 15.54 -14.92 -82.60
C ALA A 970 14.21 -15.70 -82.45
N VAL A 971 13.09 -14.97 -82.29
CA VAL A 971 11.76 -15.57 -82.25
C VAL A 971 11.36 -16.15 -83.62
N VAL A 972 11.64 -15.42 -84.71
CA VAL A 972 11.37 -15.87 -86.09
C VAL A 972 12.19 -17.12 -86.43
N GLU A 973 13.48 -17.12 -86.13
CA GLU A 973 14.37 -18.28 -86.31
C GLU A 973 13.86 -19.50 -85.54
N PHE A 974 13.47 -19.30 -84.29
CA PHE A 974 12.91 -20.37 -83.46
C PHE A 974 11.62 -20.95 -84.05
N PHE A 975 10.67 -20.14 -84.51
CA PHE A 975 9.42 -20.62 -85.12
C PHE A 975 9.60 -21.27 -86.50
N PHE A 976 10.66 -20.94 -87.26
CA PHE A 976 10.97 -21.67 -88.49
C PHE A 976 11.30 -23.15 -88.23
N HIS A 977 11.89 -23.49 -87.09
CA HIS A 977 12.13 -24.89 -86.71
C HIS A 977 10.84 -25.71 -86.62
N PHE A 978 9.72 -25.10 -86.21
CA PHE A 978 8.41 -25.76 -86.19
C PHE A 978 7.78 -25.90 -87.57
N LEU A 979 8.00 -24.92 -88.47
CA LEU A 979 7.50 -24.99 -89.84
C LEU A 979 8.20 -26.08 -90.65
N ASP A 980 9.50 -26.30 -90.39
CA ASP A 980 10.33 -27.34 -90.99
C ASP A 980 10.15 -28.73 -90.32
N GLU A 981 9.31 -28.86 -89.28
CA GLU A 981 9.12 -30.11 -88.51
C GLU A 981 10.42 -30.66 -87.86
N ARG A 982 11.35 -29.78 -87.45
CA ARG A 982 12.63 -30.17 -86.79
C ARG A 982 12.53 -30.43 -85.28
N SER A 983 11.38 -30.11 -84.69
CA SER A 983 11.14 -30.18 -83.25
C SER A 983 10.18 -31.33 -82.92
N GLU A 984 10.64 -32.29 -82.11
CA GLU A 984 9.83 -33.43 -81.65
C GLU A 984 8.83 -33.00 -80.57
N GLY A 985 7.63 -33.60 -80.57
CA GLY A 985 6.66 -33.54 -79.48
C GLY A 985 5.65 -32.38 -79.50
N LEU A 986 5.89 -31.31 -80.28
CA LEU A 986 5.03 -30.12 -80.25
C LEU A 986 4.69 -29.63 -81.67
N THR A 987 3.41 -29.70 -82.04
CA THR A 987 2.92 -29.40 -83.41
C THR A 987 1.89 -28.27 -83.42
N PHE A 988 2.09 -27.26 -84.27
CA PHE A 988 1.15 -26.16 -84.48
C PHE A 988 0.41 -26.28 -85.83
N LYS A 989 -0.77 -25.65 -85.95
CA LYS A 989 -1.47 -25.56 -87.25
C LYS A 989 -0.65 -24.72 -88.23
N LYS A 990 -0.43 -25.23 -89.44
CA LYS A 990 0.41 -24.56 -90.46
C LYS A 990 -0.15 -23.18 -90.84
N GLY A 991 -1.47 -23.03 -90.98
CA GLY A 991 -2.10 -21.73 -91.28
C GLY A 991 -1.82 -20.67 -90.21
N SER A 992 -1.99 -21.01 -88.93
CA SER A 992 -1.75 -20.07 -87.83
C SER A 992 -0.27 -19.71 -87.65
N LEU A 993 0.62 -20.70 -87.83
CA LEU A 993 2.08 -20.49 -87.77
C LEU A 993 2.52 -19.53 -88.87
N VAL A 994 2.03 -19.72 -90.10
CA VAL A 994 2.34 -18.83 -91.23
C VAL A 994 1.77 -17.44 -91.01
N THR A 995 0.52 -17.28 -90.57
CA THR A 995 -0.04 -15.95 -90.29
C THR A 995 0.76 -15.22 -89.21
N THR A 996 1.21 -15.95 -88.17
CA THR A 996 2.07 -15.41 -87.12
C THR A 996 3.42 -14.97 -87.69
N LEU A 997 4.06 -15.80 -88.51
CA LEU A 997 5.32 -15.47 -89.19
C LEU A 997 5.15 -14.24 -90.10
N VAL A 998 4.08 -14.14 -90.89
CA VAL A 998 3.79 -12.95 -91.72
C VAL A 998 3.64 -11.69 -90.86
N ALA A 999 2.93 -11.78 -89.73
CA ALA A 999 2.78 -10.66 -88.82
C ALA A 999 4.14 -10.24 -88.22
N MET A 1000 4.98 -11.19 -87.82
CA MET A 1000 6.33 -10.91 -87.29
C MET A 1000 7.26 -10.32 -88.34
N LEU A 1001 7.23 -10.84 -89.58
CA LEU A 1001 8.00 -10.29 -90.70
C LEU A 1001 7.66 -8.82 -90.97
N ALA A 1002 6.40 -8.41 -90.77
CA ALA A 1002 6.00 -7.03 -90.94
C ALA A 1002 6.67 -6.08 -89.93
N GLN A 1003 7.15 -6.60 -88.79
CA GLN A 1003 7.87 -5.87 -87.75
C GLN A 1003 9.38 -5.85 -87.97
N LEU A 1004 9.92 -6.76 -88.78
CA LEU A 1004 11.34 -6.72 -89.17
C LEU A 1004 11.59 -5.57 -90.16
N SER A 1005 12.85 -5.15 -90.26
CA SER A 1005 13.31 -4.14 -91.22
C SER A 1005 14.69 -4.50 -91.74
N GLY A 1006 15.02 -4.02 -92.95
CA GLY A 1006 16.30 -4.33 -93.61
C GLY A 1006 16.40 -5.77 -94.14
N GLU A 1007 17.64 -6.21 -94.40
CA GLU A 1007 17.95 -7.49 -95.06
C GLU A 1007 17.33 -8.72 -94.37
N SER A 1008 17.26 -8.73 -93.04
CA SER A 1008 16.68 -9.82 -92.27
C SER A 1008 15.19 -10.04 -92.61
N ARG A 1009 14.44 -8.96 -92.83
CA ARG A 1009 13.05 -9.06 -93.29
C ARG A 1009 12.96 -9.69 -94.67
N ASP A 1010 13.80 -9.25 -95.61
CA ASP A 1010 13.75 -9.71 -96.99
C ASP A 1010 14.11 -11.19 -97.09
N ILE A 1011 15.15 -11.64 -96.36
CA ILE A 1011 15.55 -13.05 -96.28
C ILE A 1011 14.42 -13.89 -95.69
N CYS A 1012 13.89 -13.50 -94.53
CA CYS A 1012 12.85 -14.28 -93.88
C CYS A 1012 11.51 -14.25 -94.65
N ALA A 1013 11.19 -13.15 -95.35
CA ALA A 1013 10.00 -13.05 -96.20
C ALA A 1013 10.12 -13.89 -97.47
N ALA A 1014 11.29 -13.91 -98.11
CA ALA A 1014 11.56 -14.79 -99.24
C ALA A 1014 11.45 -16.26 -98.83
N TYR A 1015 12.07 -16.65 -97.71
CA TYR A 1015 11.99 -18.00 -97.16
C TYR A 1015 10.54 -18.41 -96.85
N LEU A 1016 9.76 -17.53 -96.21
CA LEU A 1016 8.35 -17.80 -95.91
C LEU A 1016 7.50 -17.91 -97.19
N LEU A 1017 7.73 -17.05 -98.19
CA LEU A 1017 7.00 -17.08 -99.46
C LEU A 1017 7.27 -18.39 -100.22
N GLU A 1018 8.53 -18.84 -100.27
CA GLU A 1018 8.90 -20.15 -100.82
C GLU A 1018 8.16 -21.29 -100.11
N ARG A 1019 8.09 -21.26 -98.77
CA ARG A 1019 7.37 -22.26 -97.97
C ARG A 1019 5.85 -22.20 -98.20
N ILE A 1020 5.25 -21.01 -98.31
CA ILE A 1020 3.82 -20.85 -98.64
C ILE A 1020 3.50 -21.41 -100.03
N GLN A 1021 4.32 -21.11 -101.04
CA GLN A 1021 4.13 -21.59 -102.41
C GLN A 1021 4.27 -23.12 -102.49
N ASN A 1022 5.26 -23.70 -101.80
CA ASN A 1022 5.41 -25.15 -101.70
C ASN A 1022 4.17 -25.82 -101.06
N LEU A 1023 3.60 -25.21 -100.01
CA LEU A 1023 2.39 -25.71 -99.36
C LEU A 1023 1.15 -25.61 -100.29
N LEU A 1024 0.95 -24.46 -100.97
CA LEU A 1024 -0.16 -24.25 -101.90
C LEU A 1024 -0.05 -25.09 -103.18
N GLU A 1025 1.14 -25.24 -103.74
CA GLU A 1025 1.40 -26.12 -104.90
C GLU A 1025 1.15 -27.59 -104.55
N GLY A 1026 1.59 -28.02 -103.37
CA GLY A 1026 1.33 -29.38 -102.87
C GLY A 1026 -0.17 -29.68 -102.84
N GLU A 1027 -0.97 -28.69 -102.47
CA GLU A 1027 -2.42 -28.83 -102.40
C GLU A 1027 -3.15 -28.71 -103.75
N GLN A 1028 -2.69 -27.84 -104.67
CA GLN A 1028 -3.20 -27.80 -106.05
C GLN A 1028 -2.89 -29.10 -106.80
N LYS A 1029 -1.70 -29.67 -106.61
CA LYS A 1029 -1.33 -31.00 -107.11
C LYS A 1029 -2.23 -32.09 -106.52
N ALA A 1030 -2.53 -32.03 -105.22
CA ALA A 1030 -3.45 -32.96 -104.57
C ALA A 1030 -4.91 -32.84 -105.08
N MET A 1031 -5.40 -31.62 -105.37
CA MET A 1031 -6.72 -31.38 -105.98
C MET A 1031 -6.80 -31.81 -107.46
N ALA A 1032 -5.76 -31.55 -108.27
CA ALA A 1032 -5.74 -31.89 -109.70
C ALA A 1032 -5.53 -33.39 -109.97
N ALA A 1033 -4.86 -34.09 -109.05
CA ALA A 1033 -4.53 -35.50 -109.20
C ALA A 1033 -5.64 -36.47 -108.74
N THR A 1034 -6.75 -36.01 -108.17
CA THR A 1034 -7.71 -36.92 -107.54
C THR A 1034 -9.15 -36.43 -107.58
N ILE A 1035 -10.01 -37.19 -108.30
CA ILE A 1035 -11.48 -37.15 -108.17
C ILE A 1035 -11.96 -37.78 -106.82
N THR A 1036 -11.06 -37.96 -105.84
CA THR A 1036 -11.38 -38.41 -104.48
C THR A 1036 -10.81 -37.45 -103.44
N THR A 1037 -11.69 -36.95 -102.57
CA THR A 1037 -11.45 -35.96 -101.51
C THR A 1037 -10.38 -36.41 -100.50
N ASN A 1038 -9.15 -35.88 -100.60
CA ASN A 1038 -8.16 -35.80 -99.52
C ASN A 1038 -7.44 -34.43 -99.61
N LYS A 1039 -7.96 -33.40 -98.94
CA LYS A 1039 -7.27 -32.10 -98.79
C LYS A 1039 -6.20 -32.24 -97.68
N ILE A 1040 -4.96 -31.79 -97.93
CA ILE A 1040 -3.83 -31.83 -96.97
C ILE A 1040 -3.92 -30.66 -95.97
N LEU A 1041 -4.53 -29.54 -96.37
CA LEU A 1041 -4.77 -28.39 -95.52
C LEU A 1041 -6.28 -28.17 -95.36
N GLN A 1042 -6.68 -27.60 -94.23
CA GLN A 1042 -8.08 -27.21 -94.05
C GLN A 1042 -8.40 -26.02 -94.95
N GLU A 1043 -9.64 -25.89 -95.43
CA GLU A 1043 -10.04 -24.78 -96.31
C GLU A 1043 -9.74 -23.39 -95.69
N SER A 1044 -9.74 -23.31 -94.35
CA SER A 1044 -9.27 -22.14 -93.60
C SER A 1044 -7.76 -21.88 -93.74
N ASP A 1045 -6.93 -22.92 -93.68
CA ASP A 1045 -5.47 -22.81 -93.87
C ASP A 1045 -5.17 -22.38 -95.31
N ILE A 1046 -5.90 -22.90 -96.31
CA ILE A 1046 -5.75 -22.47 -97.72
C ILE A 1046 -6.03 -20.98 -97.86
N MET A 1047 -7.17 -20.51 -97.32
CA MET A 1047 -7.51 -19.09 -97.35
C MET A 1047 -6.47 -18.22 -96.63
N GLN A 1048 -5.93 -18.70 -95.51
CA GLN A 1048 -4.88 -18.00 -94.76
C GLN A 1048 -3.56 -17.95 -95.54
N LEU A 1049 -3.15 -19.05 -96.18
CA LEU A 1049 -1.96 -19.12 -97.02
C LEU A 1049 -2.09 -18.24 -98.27
N GLN A 1050 -3.22 -18.26 -98.97
CA GLN A 1050 -3.48 -17.38 -100.12
C GLN A 1050 -3.49 -15.91 -99.72
N ARG A 1051 -4.10 -15.59 -98.57
CA ARG A 1051 -4.09 -14.23 -98.03
C ARG A 1051 -2.67 -13.80 -97.64
N ALA A 1052 -1.90 -14.66 -96.97
CA ALA A 1052 -0.50 -14.44 -96.62
C ALA A 1052 0.36 -14.21 -97.87
N GLU A 1053 0.20 -15.04 -98.91
CA GLU A 1053 0.89 -14.87 -100.20
C GLU A 1053 0.55 -13.51 -100.82
N SER A 1054 -0.73 -13.12 -100.84
CA SER A 1054 -1.17 -11.83 -101.40
C SER A 1054 -0.61 -10.63 -100.64
N LEU A 1055 -0.46 -10.74 -99.31
CA LEU A 1055 0.09 -9.68 -98.46
C LEU A 1055 1.60 -9.53 -98.66
N LEU A 1056 2.31 -10.63 -98.85
CA LEU A 1056 3.75 -10.64 -99.14
C LEU A 1056 4.05 -10.09 -100.55
N LYS A 1057 3.12 -10.21 -101.51
CA LYS A 1057 3.27 -9.69 -102.89
C LYS A 1057 2.94 -8.20 -103.09
N ARG A 1058 2.27 -7.49 -102.17
CA ARG A 1058 1.88 -6.07 -102.36
C ARG A 1058 3.10 -5.13 -102.28
N PRO A 1059 3.34 -4.25 -103.28
CA PRO A 1059 4.32 -3.17 -103.15
C PRO A 1059 3.81 -2.10 -102.17
N ARG A 1060 4.52 -1.87 -101.05
CA ARG A 1060 4.12 -0.85 -100.05
C ARG A 1060 4.65 0.53 -100.45
N THR A 1061 3.74 1.47 -100.69
CA THR A 1061 4.00 2.90 -100.85
C THR A 1061 4.61 3.49 -99.57
N VAL A 1062 5.69 4.25 -99.73
CA VAL A 1062 6.43 4.95 -98.67
C VAL A 1062 5.55 6.08 -98.10
N SER A 1063 5.19 6.00 -96.82
CA SER A 1063 4.70 7.16 -96.06
C SER A 1063 5.92 7.88 -95.45
N PRO A 1064 6.10 9.20 -95.65
CA PRO A 1064 7.21 9.97 -95.07
C PRO A 1064 6.94 10.30 -93.57
N PRO A 1065 7.98 10.67 -92.80
CA PRO A 1065 8.37 10.07 -91.53
C PRO A 1065 7.46 10.39 -90.34
#